data_AF-A0AAW0LM01-F1
#
_entry.id   AF-A0AAW0LM01-F1
#
_cell.length_a   1.000
_cell.length_b   1.000
_cell.length_c   1.000
_cell.angle_alpha   90.00
_cell.angle_beta   90.00
_cell.angle_gamma   90.00
#
_symmetry.space_group_name_H-M   'P 1'
#
loop_
_entity.id
_entity.type
_entity.pdbx_description
1 polymer ?
#
loop_
_entity_poly.entity_id
_entity_poly.type
_entity_poly.pdbx_seq_one_letter_code
_entity_poly.pdbx_strand_id
1 'polypeptide(L)'
;MPTTTSLFLLLLLFTTTTTTTTSSSPILGLDSYLAQQSRQDPQATNDTFLTLPTSLKKSLSSPFPLPSIPSLTSSLLSFSVPLSLHIRLVGTFPSNSHSLLSSFLSTASQPLHHFHVISPFNPPFHSLSIQHTPHFDIAFSAPSLTSTLSESLSSQISKSTSSPRSPLLSIPFSSIDTIVSSDFRSENEHENRDGIFIYLLNLSPQSKPYAYTYSDSHSSAGFTDCLGTIHASKNRYLWIDLAAGPVDYGLALSGDGVLPRGEFHPLAAFHSRRKSEKSLLADVSSLIWSAYQVLLVPSLRIPVPFENSLLVQFIHVRSGSARDLSSDGLDWKKIERTLSEDGGLLLRDQTLRFKNYEVSFDKCPICSFAVSRSINSYTSRFLFDNYTLIVNEYLDSKRLHQILSESGQVFRSEAEMPVDNDFGRVLPVYVFDLDYNNHLLLDRYHQSVAFKDMVIAVRTRNTQTVSDYTCNGHHMFTQTRSLERPLVGSILQSMWGVSPTHLLWSPRHNSTLVDYTWSVGQTPFGPFSESLSLSFVQKDAAKRSVLLTMMNYSITSAIDFLESIAEHGGDRKLLKQNQHLVFEQRWTLFKYKLDKAVSALSHLDFEMALYYLKSSDHDLYAIHSLVYTASDELEASLVCFKDPPFPWTLVSFSAGVLKVNASALLDLPFRVIDDSTVM
;
A
#
# COMPACT_ATOMS: atom_id res chain seq x y z
N MET A 1 -48.59 45.92 -12.59
CA MET A 1 -48.58 46.07 -11.12
C MET A 1 -49.42 44.95 -10.53
N PRO A 2 -49.09 44.34 -9.37
CA PRO A 2 -47.96 43.44 -9.16
C PRO A 2 -48.37 42.03 -8.64
N THR A 3 -47.41 41.08 -8.68
CA THR A 3 -47.07 40.02 -7.69
C THR A 3 -48.11 39.03 -7.18
N THR A 4 -47.87 37.73 -7.42
CA THR A 4 -47.97 36.64 -6.41
C THR A 4 -47.25 35.35 -6.88
N THR A 5 -45.92 35.39 -6.90
CA THR A 5 -45.04 34.21 -6.87
C THR A 5 -44.91 33.75 -5.41
N SER A 6 -45.77 32.84 -4.94
CA SER A 6 -45.65 32.32 -3.56
C SER A 6 -46.11 30.87 -3.37
N LEU A 7 -46.11 30.03 -4.41
CA LEU A 7 -46.51 28.63 -4.27
C LEU A 7 -45.47 27.57 -4.71
N PHE A 8 -44.28 27.97 -5.14
CA PHE A 8 -43.30 27.03 -5.71
C PHE A 8 -42.09 26.72 -4.81
N LEU A 9 -41.99 27.32 -3.62
CA LEU A 9 -40.78 27.19 -2.78
C LEU A 9 -40.88 26.12 -1.69
N LEU A 10 -42.01 25.42 -1.55
CA LEU A 10 -42.26 24.56 -0.38
C LEU A 10 -42.16 23.05 -0.63
N LEU A 11 -41.81 22.56 -1.84
CA LEU A 11 -41.88 21.12 -2.12
C LEU A 11 -40.74 20.50 -2.93
N LEU A 12 -39.61 21.20 -3.16
CA LEU A 12 -38.55 20.71 -4.06
C LEU A 12 -37.13 20.68 -3.47
N LEU A 13 -36.97 20.74 -2.15
CA LEU A 13 -35.64 20.68 -1.50
C LEU A 13 -35.51 19.68 -0.35
N PHE A 14 -36.45 18.73 -0.24
CA PHE A 14 -36.18 17.51 0.51
C PHE A 14 -35.55 16.47 -0.43
N THR A 15 -34.40 15.93 -0.01
CA THR A 15 -33.57 14.87 -0.63
C THR A 15 -32.54 15.30 -1.68
N THR A 16 -31.61 16.18 -1.31
CA THR A 16 -30.21 16.04 -1.76
C THR A 16 -29.45 15.25 -0.70
N THR A 17 -29.25 13.96 -0.94
CA THR A 17 -28.26 13.14 -0.22
C THR A 17 -26.86 13.62 -0.64
N THR A 18 -26.39 14.70 -0.03
CA THR A 18 -24.98 15.09 -0.09
C THR A 18 -24.23 14.26 0.94
N THR A 19 -23.28 13.46 0.46
CA THR A 19 -22.21 12.89 1.29
C THR A 19 -21.51 14.03 2.03
N THR A 20 -21.86 14.22 3.29
CA THR A 20 -21.18 15.17 4.17
C THR A 20 -19.79 14.62 4.48
N THR A 21 -18.78 15.07 3.75
CA THR A 21 -17.41 15.06 4.25
C THR A 21 -17.41 15.95 5.48
N THR A 22 -17.26 15.36 6.66
CA THR A 22 -17.24 16.08 7.94
C THR A 22 -15.90 16.77 8.13
N SER A 23 -15.56 17.75 7.30
CA SER A 23 -14.41 18.61 7.57
C SER A 23 -14.71 19.47 8.80
N SER A 24 -13.75 19.55 9.72
CA SER A 24 -13.85 20.51 10.83
C SER A 24 -14.06 21.93 10.31
N SER A 25 -14.95 22.68 10.95
CA SER A 25 -15.20 24.08 10.61
C SER A 25 -13.91 24.89 10.74
N PRO A 26 -13.56 25.76 9.78
CA PRO A 26 -12.32 26.52 9.84
C PRO A 26 -12.30 27.43 11.06
N ILE A 27 -11.27 27.28 11.89
CA ILE A 27 -11.02 28.15 13.05
C ILE A 27 -10.09 29.27 12.60
N LEU A 28 -10.59 30.50 12.59
CA LEU A 28 -9.87 31.66 12.07
C LEU A 28 -8.54 31.86 12.81
N GLY A 29 -7.44 31.80 12.07
CA GLY A 29 -6.07 31.96 12.59
C GLY A 29 -5.39 30.68 13.06
N LEU A 30 -6.12 29.56 13.25
CA LEU A 30 -5.51 28.29 13.66
C LEU A 30 -4.63 27.70 12.56
N ASP A 31 -5.09 27.74 11.31
CA ASP A 31 -4.33 27.29 10.15
C ASP A 31 -3.00 28.03 10.00
N SER A 32 -3.04 29.36 10.05
CA SER A 32 -1.83 30.20 9.95
C SER A 32 -0.86 29.90 11.10
N TYR A 33 -1.38 29.67 12.30
CA TYR A 33 -0.57 29.33 13.46
C TYR A 33 0.12 27.97 13.29
N LEU A 34 -0.63 26.92 12.95
CA LEU A 34 -0.08 25.57 12.77
C LEU A 34 0.89 25.50 11.59
N ALA A 35 0.63 26.22 10.50
CA ALA A 35 1.55 26.34 9.37
C ALA A 35 2.81 27.17 9.67
N GLN A 36 2.77 28.04 10.68
CA GLN A 36 3.98 28.69 11.20
C GLN A 36 4.76 27.73 12.10
N GLN A 37 4.07 26.98 12.97
CA GLN A 37 4.68 25.98 13.83
C GLN A 37 5.37 24.88 13.01
N SER A 38 4.77 24.42 11.91
CA SER A 38 5.41 23.42 11.03
C SER A 38 6.71 23.89 10.38
N ARG A 39 6.94 25.21 10.29
CA ARG A 39 8.21 25.78 9.82
C ARG A 39 9.22 25.94 10.95
N GLN A 40 8.77 26.22 12.16
CA GLN A 40 9.62 26.45 13.34
C GLN A 40 10.06 25.14 13.99
N ASP A 41 9.14 24.19 14.11
CA ASP A 41 9.34 22.84 14.63
C ASP A 41 8.75 21.82 13.65
N PRO A 42 9.46 21.56 12.53
CA PRO A 42 8.96 20.66 11.51
C PRO A 42 8.83 19.21 12.00
N GLN A 43 9.54 18.85 13.07
CA GLN A 43 9.49 17.52 13.67
C GLN A 43 8.29 17.32 14.59
N ALA A 44 7.53 18.40 14.88
CA ALA A 44 6.49 18.43 15.88
C ALA A 44 6.99 17.87 17.24
N THR A 45 8.19 18.27 17.65
CA THR A 45 8.79 17.82 18.93
C THR A 45 8.05 18.43 20.12
N ASN A 46 7.54 19.65 19.95
CA ASN A 46 6.85 20.40 20.99
C ASN A 46 5.33 20.26 20.89
N ASP A 47 4.67 20.18 22.05
CA ASP A 47 3.21 20.24 22.15
C ASP A 47 2.71 21.65 21.80
N THR A 48 2.18 21.80 20.58
CA THR A 48 1.62 23.05 20.06
C THR A 48 0.44 23.57 20.88
N PHE A 49 -0.24 22.72 21.65
CA PHE A 49 -1.34 23.15 22.52
C PHE A 49 -0.83 24.08 23.63
N LEU A 50 0.38 23.85 24.16
CA LEU A 50 0.93 24.64 25.26
C LEU A 50 1.19 26.09 24.84
N THR A 51 1.69 26.28 23.63
CA THR A 51 2.05 27.57 23.04
C THR A 51 0.88 28.27 22.32
N LEU A 52 -0.30 27.64 22.28
CA LEU A 52 -1.47 28.19 21.61
C LEU A 52 -2.00 29.47 22.33
N PRO A 53 -2.25 30.58 21.61
CA PRO A 53 -2.86 31.77 22.18
C PRO A 53 -4.20 31.50 22.89
N THR A 54 -4.47 32.23 23.97
CA THR A 54 -5.70 32.04 24.78
C THR A 54 -6.98 32.29 23.98
N SER A 55 -6.94 33.17 22.98
CA SER A 55 -8.06 33.40 22.05
C SER A 55 -8.36 32.14 21.22
N LEU A 56 -7.33 31.48 20.69
CA LEU A 56 -7.48 30.25 19.91
C LEU A 56 -7.89 29.07 20.81
N LYS A 57 -7.37 28.98 22.03
CA LYS A 57 -7.80 27.95 23.00
C LYS A 57 -9.30 28.03 23.28
N LYS A 58 -9.83 29.25 23.47
CA LYS A 58 -11.26 29.48 23.66
C LYS A 58 -12.10 29.11 22.44
N SER A 59 -11.57 29.22 21.23
CA SER A 59 -12.29 28.78 20.01
C SER A 59 -12.29 27.27 19.81
N LEU A 60 -11.44 26.51 20.51
CA LEU A 60 -11.42 25.04 20.46
C LEU A 60 -12.50 24.41 21.36
N SER A 61 -13.05 25.17 22.31
CA SER A 61 -14.20 24.77 23.11
C SER A 61 -15.50 25.23 22.44
N SER A 62 -16.45 24.31 22.27
CA SER A 62 -17.78 24.57 21.75
C SER A 62 -18.69 25.08 22.87
N PRO A 63 -19.61 26.03 22.59
CA PRO A 63 -20.68 26.36 23.53
C PRO A 63 -21.72 25.21 23.65
N PHE A 64 -21.66 24.22 22.75
CA PHE A 64 -22.54 23.06 22.75
C PHE A 64 -21.87 21.85 23.40
N PRO A 65 -22.64 20.92 23.99
CA PRO A 65 -22.12 19.65 24.50
C PRO A 65 -21.25 18.94 23.46
N LEU A 66 -20.16 18.33 23.92
CA LEU A 66 -19.42 17.38 23.11
C LEU A 66 -20.40 16.31 22.57
N PRO A 67 -20.28 15.92 21.29
CA PRO A 67 -21.10 14.85 20.72
C PRO A 67 -21.00 13.56 21.55
N SER A 68 -22.01 12.70 21.44
CA SER A 68 -21.96 11.39 22.10
C SER A 68 -20.77 10.57 21.60
N ILE A 69 -20.25 9.68 22.45
CA ILE A 69 -19.12 8.81 22.13
C ILE A 69 -19.31 8.03 20.80
N PRO A 70 -20.50 7.47 20.49
CA PRO A 70 -20.75 6.86 19.19
C PRO A 70 -20.62 7.85 18.01
N SER A 71 -21.03 9.11 18.19
CA SER A 71 -20.87 10.15 17.19
C SER A 71 -19.40 10.55 16.99
N LEU A 72 -18.60 10.56 18.06
CA LEU A 72 -17.17 10.83 17.98
C LEU A 72 -16.44 9.70 17.25
N THR A 73 -16.77 8.45 17.58
CA THR A 73 -16.27 7.24 16.91
C THR A 73 -16.60 7.25 15.43
N SER A 74 -17.87 7.52 15.07
CA SER A 74 -18.31 7.65 13.67
C SER A 74 -17.56 8.77 12.94
N SER A 75 -17.27 9.88 13.61
CA SER A 75 -16.47 10.98 13.04
C SER A 75 -15.00 10.63 12.82
N LEU A 76 -14.42 9.68 13.56
CA LEU A 76 -13.06 9.21 13.31
C LEU A 76 -13.03 8.19 12.16
N LEU A 77 -14.08 7.37 12.04
CA LEU A 77 -14.21 6.39 10.96
C LEU A 77 -14.67 6.99 9.62
N SER A 78 -15.03 8.28 9.59
CA SER A 78 -15.45 9.00 8.38
C SER A 78 -14.29 9.63 7.60
N PHE A 79 -13.05 9.55 8.09
CA PHE A 79 -11.90 10.11 7.38
C PHE A 79 -11.68 9.41 6.04
N SER A 80 -11.66 10.20 4.97
CA SER A 80 -11.41 9.75 3.61
C SER A 80 -10.41 10.67 2.92
N VAL A 81 -9.38 10.08 2.30
CA VAL A 81 -8.36 10.80 1.53
C VAL A 81 -8.83 10.95 0.08
N PRO A 82 -9.21 12.16 -0.38
CA PRO A 82 -9.49 12.40 -1.79
C PRO A 82 -8.17 12.38 -2.58
N LEU A 83 -8.17 11.80 -3.77
CA LEU A 83 -6.99 11.72 -4.64
C LEU A 83 -7.34 12.18 -6.06
N SER A 84 -6.64 13.21 -6.53
CA SER A 84 -6.84 13.79 -7.86
C SER A 84 -6.08 13.01 -8.95
N LEU A 85 -6.83 12.54 -9.95
CA LEU A 85 -6.32 11.85 -11.13
C LEU A 85 -6.66 12.66 -12.38
N HIS A 86 -5.63 13.12 -13.10
CA HIS A 86 -5.76 13.84 -14.36
C HIS A 86 -5.62 12.86 -15.52
N ILE A 87 -6.73 12.54 -16.19
CA ILE A 87 -6.78 11.64 -17.34
C ILE A 87 -6.68 12.48 -18.61
N ARG A 88 -5.63 12.24 -19.39
CA ARG A 88 -5.34 12.95 -20.64
C ARG A 88 -5.56 12.02 -21.82
N LEU A 89 -6.58 12.34 -22.62
CA LEU A 89 -6.94 11.61 -23.84
C LEU A 89 -6.10 12.15 -25.01
N VAL A 90 -5.17 11.34 -25.50
CA VAL A 90 -4.23 11.71 -26.57
C VAL A 90 -4.53 10.90 -27.83
N GLY A 91 -4.82 11.57 -28.94
CA GLY A 91 -5.16 10.92 -30.20
C GLY A 91 -6.67 10.82 -30.45
N THR A 92 -7.10 9.78 -31.17
CA THR A 92 -8.47 9.67 -31.66
C THR A 92 -9.41 9.07 -30.61
N PHE A 93 -10.22 9.91 -29.96
CA PHE A 93 -11.26 9.47 -29.04
C PHE A 93 -12.63 10.05 -29.44
N PRO A 94 -13.75 9.35 -29.19
CA PRO A 94 -15.10 9.88 -29.39
C PRO A 94 -15.31 11.23 -28.66
N SER A 95 -16.09 12.14 -29.23
CA SER A 95 -16.33 13.47 -28.63
C SER A 95 -17.07 13.40 -27.28
N ASN A 96 -17.85 12.34 -27.06
CA ASN A 96 -18.55 12.05 -25.80
C ASN A 96 -17.68 11.27 -24.78
N SER A 97 -16.38 11.08 -25.03
CA SER A 97 -15.50 10.30 -24.14
C SER A 97 -15.48 10.85 -22.72
N HIS A 98 -15.43 12.17 -22.57
CA HIS A 98 -15.45 12.82 -21.26
C HIS A 98 -16.67 12.40 -20.41
N SER A 99 -17.88 12.52 -20.96
CA SER A 99 -19.11 12.24 -20.22
C SER A 99 -19.30 10.74 -19.96
N LEU A 100 -18.96 9.89 -20.93
CA LEU A 100 -19.07 8.44 -20.77
C LEU A 100 -18.06 7.89 -19.77
N LEU A 101 -16.80 8.29 -19.84
CA LEU A 101 -15.77 7.87 -18.87
C LEU A 101 -16.12 8.35 -17.47
N SER A 102 -16.57 9.60 -17.32
CA SER A 102 -17.02 10.13 -16.03
C SER A 102 -18.17 9.30 -15.46
N SER A 103 -19.14 8.91 -16.31
CA SER A 103 -20.28 8.08 -15.89
C SER A 103 -19.87 6.66 -15.48
N PHE A 104 -18.93 6.04 -16.19
CA PHE A 104 -18.46 4.69 -15.85
C PHE A 104 -17.60 4.69 -14.60
N LEU A 105 -16.68 5.64 -14.47
CA LEU A 105 -15.81 5.77 -13.30
C LEU A 105 -16.59 6.10 -12.02
N SER A 106 -17.65 6.91 -12.11
CA SER A 106 -18.52 7.19 -10.95
C SER A 106 -19.40 6.00 -10.55
N THR A 107 -19.67 5.06 -11.46
CA THR A 107 -20.42 3.84 -11.16
C THR A 107 -19.51 2.77 -10.53
N ALA A 108 -18.23 2.74 -10.91
CA ALA A 108 -17.24 1.80 -10.37
C ALA A 108 -16.86 2.10 -8.90
N SER A 109 -17.09 3.33 -8.42
CA SER A 109 -16.57 3.83 -7.14
C SER A 109 -17.45 3.56 -5.89
N GLN A 110 -18.29 2.52 -5.89
CA GLN A 110 -19.22 2.23 -4.78
C GLN A 110 -19.25 0.74 -4.36
N PRO A 111 -19.24 0.40 -3.04
CA PRO A 111 -19.12 1.27 -1.85
C PRO A 111 -17.78 1.12 -1.08
N LEU A 112 -17.41 2.20 -0.40
CA LEU A 112 -16.41 2.34 0.67
C LEU A 112 -15.05 1.68 0.42
N HIS A 113 -14.16 2.41 -0.27
CA HIS A 113 -12.79 1.97 -0.49
C HIS A 113 -11.92 2.30 0.72
N HIS A 114 -11.79 1.34 1.62
CA HIS A 114 -10.79 1.40 2.69
C HIS A 114 -9.41 1.13 2.08
N PHE A 115 -8.37 1.70 2.69
CA PHE A 115 -7.02 1.21 2.40
C PHE A 115 -6.90 -0.24 2.91
N HIS A 116 -6.34 -1.11 2.09
CA HIS A 116 -6.31 -2.55 2.37
C HIS A 116 -4.92 -3.06 2.75
N VAL A 117 -4.87 -4.19 3.45
CA VAL A 117 -3.63 -4.86 3.86
C VAL A 117 -3.60 -6.28 3.30
N ILE A 118 -2.55 -6.60 2.53
CA ILE A 118 -2.27 -7.94 1.99
C ILE A 118 -1.13 -8.55 2.81
N SER A 119 -1.41 -8.89 4.07
CA SER A 119 -0.41 -9.56 4.91
C SER A 119 -0.44 -11.07 4.64
N PRO A 120 0.71 -11.73 4.44
CA PRO A 120 0.77 -13.18 4.27
C PRO A 120 0.59 -13.94 5.61
N PHE A 121 0.42 -13.21 6.72
CA PHE A 121 0.42 -13.73 8.09
C PHE A 121 -0.98 -13.80 8.72
N ASN A 122 -2.05 -13.84 7.91
CA ASN A 122 -3.45 -13.79 8.35
C ASN A 122 -3.72 -12.64 9.34
N PRO A 123 -3.75 -11.37 8.86
CA PRO A 123 -4.04 -10.25 9.74
C PRO A 123 -5.48 -10.38 10.29
N PRO A 124 -5.76 -9.86 11.50
CA PRO A 124 -7.12 -9.88 12.05
C PRO A 124 -8.11 -9.10 11.17
N PHE A 125 -7.62 -8.08 10.45
CA PHE A 125 -8.38 -7.27 9.51
C PHE A 125 -7.56 -6.94 8.27
N HIS A 126 -8.22 -6.91 7.10
CA HIS A 126 -7.62 -6.56 5.81
C HIS A 126 -7.91 -5.12 5.37
N SER A 127 -8.46 -4.29 6.26
CA SER A 127 -8.80 -2.89 6.02
C SER A 127 -8.28 -2.01 7.16
N LEU A 128 -7.72 -0.87 6.80
CA LEU A 128 -7.48 0.24 7.72
C LEU A 128 -8.79 1.01 7.95
N SER A 129 -8.89 1.75 9.05
CA SER A 129 -10.04 2.60 9.38
C SER A 129 -10.21 3.80 8.44
N ILE A 130 -9.20 4.09 7.61
CA ILE A 130 -9.16 5.25 6.72
C ILE A 130 -9.62 4.84 5.32
N GLN A 131 -10.44 5.71 4.73
CA GLN A 131 -10.98 5.53 3.39
C GLN A 131 -10.23 6.36 2.36
N HIS A 132 -10.48 6.09 1.08
CA HIS A 132 -10.01 6.90 -0.03
C HIS A 132 -11.10 7.11 -1.08
N THR A 133 -11.03 8.26 -1.75
CA THR A 133 -11.97 8.62 -2.82
C THR A 133 -11.22 9.17 -4.03
N PRO A 134 -11.47 8.65 -5.24
CA PRO A 134 -10.85 9.20 -6.45
C PRO A 134 -11.64 10.42 -6.93
N HIS A 135 -10.91 11.46 -7.35
CA HIS A 135 -11.42 12.59 -8.10
C HIS A 135 -10.82 12.56 -9.50
N PHE A 136 -11.65 12.32 -10.53
CA PHE A 136 -11.21 12.20 -11.91
C PHE A 136 -11.41 13.52 -12.66
N ASP A 137 -10.34 14.08 -13.19
CA ASP A 137 -10.34 15.19 -14.13
C ASP A 137 -9.97 14.67 -15.52
N ILE A 138 -10.93 14.66 -16.46
CA ILE A 138 -10.74 14.09 -17.79
C ILE A 138 -10.61 15.25 -18.79
N ALA A 139 -9.57 15.23 -19.62
CA ALA A 139 -9.39 16.24 -20.65
C ALA A 139 -8.79 15.64 -21.93
N PHE A 140 -9.08 16.26 -23.07
CA PHE A 140 -8.37 15.99 -24.31
C PHE A 140 -7.08 16.80 -24.36
N SER A 141 -5.98 16.17 -24.76
CA SER A 141 -4.71 16.86 -24.93
C SER A 141 -4.64 17.64 -26.25
N ALA A 142 -3.69 18.56 -26.35
CA ALA A 142 -3.49 19.36 -27.55
C ALA A 142 -3.20 18.48 -28.79
N PRO A 143 -3.73 18.83 -29.99
CA PRO A 143 -3.46 18.08 -31.21
C PRO A 143 -1.97 17.99 -31.58
N SER A 144 -1.18 19.00 -31.19
CA SER A 144 0.28 19.04 -31.38
C SER A 144 0.98 17.86 -30.69
N LEU A 145 0.58 17.50 -29.47
CA LEU A 145 1.11 16.36 -28.75
C LEU A 145 0.87 15.06 -29.54
N THR A 146 -0.34 14.90 -30.07
CA THR A 146 -0.72 13.74 -30.89
C THR A 146 0.14 13.63 -32.14
N SER A 147 0.37 14.74 -32.86
CA SER A 147 1.20 14.73 -34.07
C SER A 147 2.65 14.37 -33.75
N THR A 148 3.24 14.97 -32.72
CA THR A 148 4.64 14.71 -32.34
C THR A 148 4.85 13.27 -31.89
N LEU A 149 3.92 12.72 -31.09
CA LEU A 149 3.95 11.30 -30.70
C LEU A 149 3.80 10.37 -31.89
N SER A 150 2.87 10.66 -32.80
CA SER A 150 2.63 9.84 -33.99
C SER A 150 3.83 9.83 -34.94
N GLU A 151 4.48 10.98 -35.13
CA GLU A 151 5.69 11.12 -35.94
C GLU A 151 6.88 10.37 -35.31
N SER A 152 7.09 10.53 -34.00
CA SER A 152 8.14 9.82 -33.26
C SER A 152 7.95 8.30 -33.35
N LEU A 153 6.72 7.82 -33.11
CA LEU A 153 6.40 6.40 -33.19
C LEU A 153 6.60 5.84 -34.60
N SER A 154 6.11 6.54 -35.63
CA SER A 154 6.27 6.13 -37.04
C SER A 154 7.75 6.05 -37.43
N SER A 155 8.55 7.02 -36.96
CA SER A 155 10.00 7.04 -37.14
C SER A 155 10.66 5.82 -36.49
N GLN A 156 10.31 5.48 -35.25
CA GLN A 156 10.86 4.31 -34.57
C GLN A 156 10.44 2.99 -35.23
N ILE A 157 9.19 2.86 -35.65
CA ILE A 157 8.69 1.66 -36.35
C ILE A 157 9.44 1.47 -37.68
N SER A 158 9.72 2.55 -38.41
CA SER A 158 10.48 2.46 -39.68
C SER A 158 11.94 2.08 -39.48
N LYS A 159 12.55 2.44 -38.33
CA LYS A 159 13.92 2.09 -37.96
C LYS A 159 14.04 0.69 -37.37
N SER A 160 12.99 0.21 -36.70
CA SER A 160 12.99 -1.08 -36.01
C SER A 160 13.04 -2.24 -37.01
N THR A 161 13.98 -3.15 -36.79
CA THR A 161 14.05 -4.40 -37.54
C THR A 161 13.06 -5.41 -36.96
N SER A 162 12.42 -6.21 -37.83
CA SER A 162 11.54 -7.30 -37.38
C SER A 162 12.37 -8.45 -36.86
N SER A 163 12.04 -8.94 -35.67
CA SER A 163 12.63 -10.15 -35.12
C SER A 163 11.93 -11.38 -35.70
N PRO A 164 12.64 -12.45 -36.08
CA PRO A 164 12.01 -13.72 -36.45
C PRO A 164 11.40 -14.43 -35.22
N ARG A 165 11.76 -14.02 -34.00
CA ARG A 165 11.28 -14.64 -32.76
C ARG A 165 9.97 -14.05 -32.28
N SER A 166 9.75 -12.74 -32.45
CA SER A 166 8.54 -12.07 -31.96
C SER A 166 7.75 -11.46 -33.11
N PRO A 167 6.40 -11.58 -33.11
CA PRO A 167 5.56 -10.87 -34.06
C PRO A 167 5.53 -9.36 -33.78
N LEU A 168 5.93 -8.91 -32.59
CA LEU A 168 5.92 -7.50 -32.18
C LEU A 168 7.27 -6.83 -32.47
N LEU A 169 7.22 -5.61 -33.00
CA LEU A 169 8.38 -4.73 -33.02
C LEU A 169 8.69 -4.20 -31.61
N SER A 170 9.97 -4.22 -31.25
CA SER A 170 10.46 -3.72 -29.97
C SER A 170 10.85 -2.25 -30.08
N ILE A 171 10.06 -1.36 -29.48
CA ILE A 171 10.27 0.09 -29.52
C ILE A 171 10.79 0.59 -28.17
N PRO A 172 11.85 1.40 -28.10
CA PRO A 172 12.31 1.94 -26.81
C PRO A 172 11.26 2.88 -26.19
N PHE A 173 10.83 2.60 -24.95
CA PHE A 173 9.83 3.42 -24.24
C PHE A 173 10.25 4.89 -24.12
N SER A 174 11.55 5.15 -23.98
CA SER A 174 12.14 6.47 -23.77
C SER A 174 11.82 7.47 -24.89
N SER A 175 11.61 6.99 -26.12
CA SER A 175 11.26 7.82 -27.28
C SER A 175 9.88 8.47 -27.15
N ILE A 176 8.96 7.81 -26.43
CA ILE A 176 7.61 8.31 -26.16
C ILE A 176 7.59 9.04 -24.82
N ASP A 177 8.23 8.48 -23.80
CA ASP A 177 8.29 9.05 -22.47
C ASP A 177 8.92 10.45 -22.45
N THR A 178 9.94 10.71 -23.27
CA THR A 178 10.54 12.05 -23.35
C THR A 178 9.54 13.12 -23.78
N ILE A 179 8.64 12.78 -24.71
CA ILE A 179 7.61 13.70 -25.22
C ILE A 179 6.53 13.92 -24.17
N VAL A 180 6.01 12.84 -23.58
CA VAL A 180 4.99 12.90 -22.52
C VAL A 180 5.54 13.63 -21.28
N SER A 181 6.80 13.41 -20.92
CA SER A 181 7.47 14.12 -19.82
C SER A 181 7.52 15.62 -20.06
N SER A 182 7.75 16.06 -21.30
CA SER A 182 7.79 17.49 -21.64
C SER A 182 6.42 18.12 -21.48
N ASP A 183 5.38 17.44 -21.94
CA ASP A 183 3.99 17.87 -21.83
C ASP A 183 3.56 17.96 -20.35
N PHE A 184 3.82 16.92 -19.56
CA PHE A 184 3.56 16.89 -18.12
C PHE A 184 4.22 18.05 -17.37
N ARG A 185 5.48 18.37 -17.69
CA ARG A 185 6.16 19.52 -17.06
C ARG A 185 5.50 20.83 -17.44
N SER A 186 5.13 20.99 -18.72
CA SER A 186 4.44 22.19 -19.18
C SER A 186 3.07 22.38 -18.50
N GLU A 187 2.26 21.34 -18.37
CA GLU A 187 0.96 21.45 -17.67
C GLU A 187 1.15 21.80 -16.19
N ASN A 188 2.11 21.17 -15.50
CA ASN A 188 2.35 21.43 -14.08
C ASN A 188 2.92 22.82 -13.79
N GLU A 189 3.84 23.32 -14.62
CA GLU A 189 4.41 24.66 -14.44
C GLU A 189 3.37 25.78 -14.63
N HIS A 190 2.39 25.59 -15.51
CA HIS A 190 1.41 26.63 -15.83
C HIS A 190 0.20 26.63 -14.90
N GLU A 191 -0.21 25.47 -14.38
CA GLU A 191 -1.48 25.32 -13.67
C GLU A 191 -1.33 24.87 -12.21
N ASN A 192 -0.11 24.58 -11.73
CA ASN A 192 0.20 24.12 -10.37
C ASN A 192 -0.80 23.04 -9.89
N ARG A 193 -1.03 22.04 -10.75
CA ARG A 193 -1.98 20.96 -10.48
C ARG A 193 -1.35 19.90 -9.60
N ASP A 194 -1.84 19.80 -8.37
CA ASP A 194 -1.54 18.67 -7.49
C ASP A 194 -2.33 17.43 -7.95
N GLY A 195 -1.63 16.36 -8.27
CA GLY A 195 -2.28 15.11 -8.66
C GLY A 195 -1.37 14.17 -9.44
N ILE A 196 -1.98 13.13 -10.00
CA ILE A 196 -1.29 12.10 -10.79
C ILE A 196 -1.89 12.10 -12.19
N PHE A 197 -1.02 12.10 -13.21
CA PHE A 197 -1.44 12.18 -14.61
C PHE A 197 -1.41 10.81 -15.29
N ILE A 198 -2.50 10.45 -15.97
CA ILE A 198 -2.63 9.23 -16.77
C ILE A 198 -2.87 9.65 -18.21
N TYR A 199 -1.88 9.44 -19.07
CA TYR A 199 -1.99 9.67 -20.50
C TYR A 199 -2.47 8.40 -21.20
N LEU A 200 -3.64 8.47 -21.84
CA LEU A 200 -4.19 7.39 -22.65
C LEU A 200 -3.90 7.70 -24.11
N LEU A 201 -2.97 6.95 -24.70
CA LEU A 201 -2.55 7.15 -26.09
C LEU A 201 -3.39 6.26 -27.00
N ASN A 202 -4.14 6.89 -27.91
CA ASN A 202 -4.83 6.21 -29.00
C ASN A 202 -4.38 6.81 -30.33
N LEU A 203 -3.14 6.50 -30.69
CA LEU A 203 -2.50 6.99 -31.90
C LEU A 203 -3.00 6.21 -33.13
N SER A 204 -2.80 6.78 -34.32
CA SER A 204 -3.23 6.18 -35.58
C SER A 204 -2.71 4.74 -35.74
N PRO A 205 -3.50 3.82 -36.32
CA PRO A 205 -3.08 2.44 -36.56
C PRO A 205 -1.76 2.37 -37.32
N GLN A 206 -0.86 1.51 -36.85
CA GLN A 206 0.46 1.31 -37.44
C GLN A 206 0.47 0.10 -38.38
N SER A 207 1.41 0.09 -39.33
CA SER A 207 1.52 -0.97 -40.35
C SER A 207 1.99 -2.32 -39.79
N LYS A 208 2.67 -2.30 -38.63
CA LYS A 208 3.17 -3.47 -37.92
C LYS A 208 2.80 -3.36 -36.44
N PRO A 209 2.45 -4.48 -35.78
CA PRO A 209 2.21 -4.47 -34.35
C PRO A 209 3.53 -4.24 -33.60
N TYR A 210 3.46 -3.52 -32.49
CA TYR A 210 4.62 -3.07 -31.73
C TYR A 210 4.31 -3.07 -30.24
N ALA A 211 5.36 -3.12 -29.43
CA ALA A 211 5.29 -2.94 -27.99
C ALA A 211 6.62 -2.34 -27.50
N TYR A 212 6.63 -1.86 -26.26
CA TYR A 212 7.74 -1.12 -25.70
C TYR A 212 8.70 -2.03 -24.95
N THR A 213 10.00 -1.90 -25.22
CA THR A 213 11.05 -2.45 -24.37
C THR A 213 11.47 -1.43 -23.33
N TYR A 214 11.85 -1.94 -22.14
CA TYR A 214 12.34 -1.17 -21.00
C TYR A 214 13.78 -1.52 -20.63
N SER A 215 14.38 -2.45 -21.36
CA SER A 215 15.76 -2.86 -21.17
C SER A 215 16.60 -2.44 -22.37
N ASP A 216 17.87 -2.15 -22.11
CA ASP A 216 18.85 -1.94 -23.19
C ASP A 216 19.33 -3.27 -23.78
N SER A 217 18.84 -4.39 -23.26
CA SER A 217 19.24 -5.75 -23.63
C SER A 217 18.27 -6.35 -24.63
N HIS A 218 18.77 -7.00 -25.67
CA HIS A 218 17.93 -7.68 -26.63
C HIS A 218 17.62 -9.11 -26.19
N SER A 219 16.39 -9.57 -26.47
CA SER A 219 16.03 -10.98 -26.30
C SER A 219 17.02 -11.90 -27.00
N SER A 220 17.55 -12.86 -26.26
CA SER A 220 18.49 -13.87 -26.74
C SER A 220 17.93 -15.28 -26.49
N ALA A 221 18.72 -16.33 -26.77
CA ALA A 221 18.27 -17.70 -26.49
C ALA A 221 18.21 -18.03 -24.98
N GLY A 222 18.90 -17.25 -24.14
CA GLY A 222 18.92 -17.42 -22.68
C GLY A 222 18.41 -16.19 -21.92
N PHE A 223 17.75 -15.25 -22.61
CA PHE A 223 17.18 -14.05 -21.99
C PHE A 223 15.95 -13.61 -22.77
N THR A 224 14.84 -13.40 -22.07
CA THR A 224 13.58 -12.97 -22.66
C THR A 224 13.27 -11.56 -22.17
N ASP A 225 13.32 -10.58 -23.09
CA ASP A 225 12.89 -9.21 -22.82
C ASP A 225 11.37 -9.10 -22.98
N CYS A 226 10.66 -8.81 -21.89
CA CYS A 226 9.22 -8.64 -21.91
C CYS A 226 8.86 -7.22 -22.35
N LEU A 227 8.38 -7.12 -23.59
CA LEU A 227 7.77 -5.92 -24.12
C LEU A 227 6.43 -5.64 -23.45
N GLY A 228 6.06 -4.36 -23.30
CA GLY A 228 4.78 -3.93 -22.75
C GLY A 228 4.15 -2.71 -23.40
N THR A 229 3.03 -2.25 -22.84
CA THR A 229 2.18 -1.20 -23.42
C THR A 229 2.03 0.03 -22.53
N ILE A 230 2.71 0.02 -21.38
CA ILE A 230 2.55 1.01 -20.30
C ILE A 230 3.89 1.51 -19.79
N HIS A 231 3.95 2.72 -19.25
CA HIS A 231 5.14 3.18 -18.54
C HIS A 231 4.75 4.06 -17.35
N ALA A 232 5.27 3.72 -16.17
CA ALA A 232 5.18 4.54 -14.98
C ALA A 232 6.49 5.30 -14.78
N SER A 233 6.42 6.64 -14.77
CA SER A 233 7.59 7.50 -14.69
C SER A 233 8.18 7.58 -13.28
N LYS A 234 9.36 8.19 -13.16
CA LYS A 234 9.91 8.63 -11.86
C LYS A 234 9.10 9.78 -11.26
N ASN A 235 8.41 10.56 -12.09
CA ASN A 235 7.51 11.63 -11.68
C ASN A 235 6.06 11.13 -11.68
N ARG A 236 5.12 11.89 -11.10
CA ARG A 236 3.70 11.53 -10.92
C ARG A 236 2.88 11.52 -12.22
N TYR A 237 3.38 10.87 -13.26
CA TYR A 237 2.64 10.55 -14.47
C TYR A 237 2.94 9.15 -14.97
N LEU A 238 2.01 8.60 -15.73
CA LEU A 238 2.18 7.37 -16.49
C LEU A 238 1.46 7.51 -17.82
N TRP A 239 1.85 6.70 -18.79
CA TRP A 239 1.16 6.60 -20.07
C TRP A 239 0.83 5.15 -20.41
N ILE A 240 -0.28 4.96 -21.12
CA ILE A 240 -0.78 3.68 -21.58
C ILE A 240 -1.09 3.82 -23.06
N ASP A 241 -0.40 3.04 -23.90
CA ASP A 241 -0.68 2.99 -25.33
C ASP A 241 -1.71 1.91 -25.63
N LEU A 242 -2.90 2.36 -26.05
CA LEU A 242 -4.05 1.50 -26.34
C LEU A 242 -3.94 0.80 -27.71
N ALA A 243 -3.00 1.23 -28.55
CA ALA A 243 -2.72 0.68 -29.88
C ALA A 243 -1.49 -0.26 -29.90
N ALA A 244 -0.63 -0.20 -28.88
CA ALA A 244 0.46 -1.15 -28.70
C ALA A 244 -0.06 -2.55 -28.31
N GLY A 245 0.61 -3.61 -28.77
CA GLY A 245 0.27 -5.00 -28.53
C GLY A 245 -0.30 -5.74 -29.76
N PRO A 246 -1.01 -6.88 -29.57
CA PRO A 246 -1.35 -7.48 -28.28
C PRO A 246 -0.13 -8.08 -27.58
N VAL A 247 0.00 -7.81 -26.29
CA VAL A 247 0.98 -8.46 -25.39
C VAL A 247 0.30 -9.60 -24.62
N ASP A 248 1.10 -10.53 -24.12
CA ASP A 248 0.63 -11.60 -23.24
C ASP A 248 1.64 -11.85 -22.12
N TYR A 249 1.13 -12.08 -20.91
CA TYR A 249 1.93 -12.35 -19.72
C TYR A 249 1.26 -13.39 -18.86
N GLY A 250 2.03 -14.15 -18.10
CA GLY A 250 1.49 -14.95 -17.02
C GLY A 250 2.17 -16.30 -16.91
N LEU A 251 1.54 -17.21 -16.19
CA LEU A 251 2.01 -18.58 -16.04
C LEU A 251 1.75 -19.38 -17.32
N ALA A 252 2.72 -20.18 -17.74
CA ALA A 252 2.72 -20.92 -19.00
C ALA A 252 1.65 -22.02 -19.08
N LEU A 253 1.26 -22.57 -17.94
CA LEU A 253 0.35 -23.72 -17.86
C LEU A 253 -0.96 -23.39 -17.17
N SER A 254 -0.88 -22.98 -15.89
CA SER A 254 -2.05 -22.75 -15.06
C SER A 254 -1.70 -21.83 -13.90
N GLY A 255 -2.58 -20.88 -13.64
CA GLY A 255 -2.54 -20.02 -12.46
C GLY A 255 -3.27 -18.71 -12.73
N ASP A 256 -3.36 -17.89 -11.69
CA ASP A 256 -4.11 -16.65 -11.74
C ASP A 256 -3.31 -15.51 -12.37
N GLY A 257 -4.00 -14.45 -12.77
CA GLY A 257 -3.39 -13.21 -13.26
C GLY A 257 -2.82 -13.26 -14.67
N VAL A 258 -3.01 -14.38 -15.39
CA VAL A 258 -2.64 -14.49 -16.81
C VAL A 258 -3.33 -13.39 -17.61
N LEU A 259 -2.54 -12.67 -18.38
CA LEU A 259 -2.94 -11.73 -19.40
C LEU A 259 -2.94 -12.45 -20.76
N PRO A 260 -4.10 -12.92 -21.26
CA PRO A 260 -4.15 -13.73 -22.47
C PRO A 260 -3.99 -12.87 -23.71
N ARG A 261 -3.41 -13.45 -24.77
CA ARG A 261 -3.34 -12.80 -26.08
C ARG A 261 -4.72 -12.39 -26.56
N GLY A 262 -4.93 -11.08 -26.69
CA GLY A 262 -6.14 -10.53 -27.29
C GLY A 262 -7.38 -10.51 -26.40
N GLU A 263 -7.27 -10.93 -25.14
CA GLU A 263 -8.34 -10.75 -24.14
C GLU A 263 -8.13 -9.48 -23.29
N PHE A 264 -6.95 -8.85 -23.38
CA PHE A 264 -6.66 -7.54 -22.78
C PHE A 264 -5.66 -6.71 -23.62
N HIS A 265 -5.81 -5.38 -23.62
CA HIS A 265 -5.04 -4.31 -24.32
C HIS A 265 -4.23 -4.71 -25.57
N PRO A 266 -4.88 -4.67 -26.74
CA PRO A 266 -4.92 -3.46 -27.56
C PRO A 266 -6.37 -3.06 -27.89
N LEU A 267 -7.00 -2.28 -27.02
CA LEU A 267 -8.43 -1.92 -27.14
C LEU A 267 -8.73 -1.17 -28.44
N ALA A 268 -7.78 -0.40 -28.98
CA ALA A 268 -7.97 0.28 -30.25
C ALA A 268 -8.03 -0.71 -31.45
N ALA A 269 -7.29 -1.81 -31.39
CA ALA A 269 -7.24 -2.80 -32.47
C ALA A 269 -8.47 -3.74 -32.47
N PHE A 270 -8.99 -4.09 -31.29
CA PHE A 270 -10.16 -4.98 -31.14
C PHE A 270 -11.50 -4.28 -31.42
N HIS A 271 -11.58 -2.97 -31.19
CA HIS A 271 -12.80 -2.17 -31.43
C HIS A 271 -12.89 -1.59 -32.85
N SER A 272 -12.10 -2.10 -33.80
CA SER A 272 -12.03 -1.62 -35.18
C SER A 272 -13.40 -1.56 -35.90
N ARG A 273 -13.73 -0.32 -36.30
CA ARG A 273 -14.65 0.18 -37.33
C ARG A 273 -16.16 -0.01 -37.23
N ARG A 274 -16.74 -0.91 -36.42
CA ARG A 274 -18.23 -0.96 -36.21
C ARG A 274 -18.73 -1.44 -34.84
N LYS A 275 -17.85 -1.71 -33.87
CA LYS A 275 -18.24 -2.10 -32.50
C LYS A 275 -18.28 -0.88 -31.57
N SER A 276 -19.12 -0.92 -30.54
CA SER A 276 -19.60 0.25 -29.81
C SER A 276 -18.46 1.05 -29.14
N GLU A 277 -18.35 2.34 -29.45
CA GLU A 277 -17.49 3.31 -28.73
C GLU A 277 -17.67 3.21 -27.20
N LYS A 278 -18.90 2.88 -26.78
CA LYS A 278 -19.26 2.62 -25.40
C LYS A 278 -18.51 1.43 -24.77
N SER A 279 -18.22 0.36 -25.54
CA SER A 279 -17.44 -0.78 -25.05
C SER A 279 -15.98 -0.39 -24.85
N LEU A 280 -15.37 0.29 -25.83
CA LEU A 280 -13.99 0.82 -25.70
C LEU A 280 -13.84 1.65 -24.43
N LEU A 281 -14.76 2.59 -24.21
CA LEU A 281 -14.70 3.48 -23.04
C LEU A 281 -14.99 2.74 -21.72
N ALA A 282 -15.81 1.68 -21.73
CA ALA A 282 -16.00 0.84 -20.55
C ALA A 282 -14.71 0.08 -20.17
N ASP A 283 -14.02 -0.48 -21.16
CA ASP A 283 -12.74 -1.17 -20.95
C ASP A 283 -11.66 -0.19 -20.48
N VAL A 284 -11.59 1.00 -21.07
CA VAL A 284 -10.70 2.09 -20.63
C VAL A 284 -11.02 2.52 -19.20
N SER A 285 -12.29 2.64 -18.81
CA SER A 285 -12.66 2.93 -17.43
C SER A 285 -12.21 1.84 -16.46
N SER A 286 -12.32 0.55 -16.84
CA SER A 286 -11.80 -0.56 -16.03
C SER A 286 -10.28 -0.49 -15.87
N LEU A 287 -9.55 -0.13 -16.93
CA LEU A 287 -8.10 0.06 -16.89
C LEU A 287 -7.69 1.23 -15.98
N ILE A 288 -8.35 2.38 -16.09
CA ILE A 288 -8.13 3.54 -15.21
C ILE A 288 -8.38 3.14 -13.75
N TRP A 289 -9.45 2.37 -13.50
CA TRP A 289 -9.79 1.91 -12.16
C TRP A 289 -8.73 0.93 -11.60
N SER A 290 -8.26 -0.02 -12.41
CA SER A 290 -7.17 -0.92 -12.03
C SER A 290 -5.88 -0.14 -11.74
N ALA A 291 -5.53 0.84 -12.58
CA ALA A 291 -4.38 1.72 -12.37
C ALA A 291 -4.52 2.47 -11.03
N TYR A 292 -5.71 3.00 -10.75
CA TYR A 292 -5.99 3.65 -9.47
C TYR A 292 -5.73 2.70 -8.30
N GLN A 293 -6.31 1.51 -8.32
CA GLN A 293 -6.20 0.55 -7.21
C GLN A 293 -4.79 0.00 -6.99
N VAL A 294 -4.04 -0.25 -8.07
CA VAL A 294 -2.75 -0.94 -7.99
C VAL A 294 -1.57 0.01 -7.88
N LEU A 295 -1.62 1.13 -8.61
CA LEU A 295 -0.49 2.06 -8.67
C LEU A 295 -0.68 3.25 -7.73
N LEU A 296 -1.92 3.73 -7.63
CA LEU A 296 -2.18 4.96 -6.92
C LEU A 296 -2.64 4.72 -5.50
N VAL A 297 -3.44 3.72 -5.17
CA VAL A 297 -3.82 3.34 -3.80
C VAL A 297 -3.55 1.85 -3.56
N PRO A 298 -2.29 1.38 -3.77
CA PRO A 298 -1.95 -0.01 -3.56
C PRO A 298 -2.32 -0.44 -2.14
N SER A 299 -2.71 -1.70 -2.00
CA SER A 299 -2.79 -2.31 -0.68
C SER A 299 -1.41 -2.29 0.00
N LEU A 300 -1.39 -2.18 1.32
CA LEU A 300 -0.17 -2.29 2.11
C LEU A 300 0.22 -3.77 2.23
N ARG A 301 1.49 -4.10 2.00
CA ARG A 301 1.99 -5.47 2.24
C ARG A 301 1.94 -5.82 3.72
N ILE A 302 2.37 -4.89 4.56
CA ILE A 302 2.30 -4.95 6.01
C ILE A 302 2.11 -3.51 6.54
N PRO A 303 1.45 -3.31 7.69
CA PRO A 303 1.51 -2.04 8.40
C PRO A 303 2.95 -1.78 8.85
N VAL A 304 3.43 -0.55 8.64
CA VAL A 304 4.80 -0.13 8.98
C VAL A 304 4.76 1.10 9.87
N PRO A 305 5.24 1.03 11.12
CA PRO A 305 5.34 2.19 11.98
C PRO A 305 6.42 3.15 11.48
N PHE A 306 6.30 4.42 11.86
CA PHE A 306 7.32 5.42 11.59
C PHE A 306 8.49 5.26 12.57
N GLU A 307 9.71 5.21 12.04
CA GLU A 307 10.95 5.14 12.81
C GLU A 307 11.98 6.11 12.22
N ASN A 308 12.72 6.81 13.08
CA ASN A 308 13.73 7.79 12.65
C ASN A 308 14.99 7.11 12.10
N SER A 309 15.32 5.91 12.60
CA SER A 309 16.47 5.14 12.12
C SER A 309 16.00 3.83 11.50
N LEU A 310 16.37 3.63 10.24
CA LEU A 310 16.14 2.42 9.46
C LEU A 310 17.49 1.79 9.17
N LEU A 311 17.64 0.51 9.50
CA LEU A 311 18.87 -0.24 9.29
C LEU A 311 18.57 -1.50 8.50
N VAL A 312 19.21 -1.66 7.34
CA VAL A 312 19.21 -2.92 6.58
C VAL A 312 20.51 -3.65 6.87
N GLN A 313 20.42 -4.88 7.37
CA GLN A 313 21.57 -5.73 7.67
C GLN A 313 21.64 -6.85 6.65
N PHE A 314 22.57 -6.76 5.70
CA PHE A 314 22.84 -7.85 4.76
C PHE A 314 23.69 -8.92 5.44
N ILE A 315 23.17 -10.14 5.49
CA ILE A 315 23.82 -11.32 6.05
C ILE A 315 24.08 -12.28 4.90
N HIS A 316 25.29 -12.19 4.34
CA HIS A 316 25.70 -12.96 3.18
C HIS A 316 26.27 -14.31 3.61
N VAL A 317 25.48 -15.37 3.44
CA VAL A 317 25.87 -16.75 3.76
C VAL A 317 26.50 -17.36 2.51
N ARG A 318 27.83 -17.48 2.50
CA ARG A 318 28.62 -17.89 1.34
C ARG A 318 29.17 -19.30 1.49
N SER A 319 28.94 -20.16 0.50
CA SER A 319 29.54 -21.50 0.41
C SER A 319 30.78 -21.48 -0.49
N GLY A 320 31.86 -22.17 -0.09
CA GLY A 320 33.07 -22.30 -0.91
C GLY A 320 34.06 -21.13 -0.81
N SER A 321 35.18 -21.25 -1.54
CA SER A 321 36.28 -20.28 -1.46
C SER A 321 35.96 -18.98 -2.22
N ALA A 322 36.43 -17.83 -1.71
CA ALA A 322 36.20 -16.51 -2.31
C ALA A 322 36.64 -16.39 -3.78
N ARG A 323 37.45 -17.33 -4.29
CA ARG A 323 37.97 -17.35 -5.66
C ARG A 323 37.04 -18.04 -6.68
N ASP A 324 36.05 -18.83 -6.24
CA ASP A 324 35.31 -19.75 -7.13
C ASP A 324 33.90 -19.27 -7.52
N LEU A 325 33.36 -18.25 -6.84
CA LEU A 325 32.02 -17.71 -7.11
C LEU A 325 32.11 -16.24 -7.52
N SER A 326 31.67 -15.93 -8.74
CA SER A 326 31.59 -14.55 -9.21
C SER A 326 30.58 -13.76 -8.37
N SER A 327 30.97 -12.54 -7.98
CA SER A 327 30.07 -11.56 -7.35
C SER A 327 29.07 -10.95 -8.34
N ASP A 328 29.09 -11.38 -9.60
CA ASP A 328 28.17 -10.92 -10.63
C ASP A 328 26.72 -11.15 -10.19
N GLY A 329 25.89 -10.12 -10.32
CA GLY A 329 24.49 -10.16 -9.91
C GLY A 329 24.25 -9.97 -8.41
N LEU A 330 25.25 -9.56 -7.63
CA LEU A 330 25.07 -9.18 -6.22
C LEU A 330 25.96 -7.98 -5.84
N ASP A 331 25.62 -6.80 -6.37
CA ASP A 331 26.23 -5.53 -5.98
C ASP A 331 25.44 -4.83 -4.87
N TRP A 332 25.91 -4.95 -3.63
CA TRP A 332 25.32 -4.27 -2.47
C TRP A 332 25.22 -2.76 -2.67
N LYS A 333 26.24 -2.11 -3.25
CA LYS A 333 26.23 -0.66 -3.47
C LYS A 333 25.15 -0.24 -4.45
N LYS A 334 24.84 -1.09 -5.44
CA LYS A 334 23.75 -0.84 -6.40
C LYS A 334 22.38 -0.89 -5.71
N ILE A 335 22.18 -1.84 -4.80
CA ILE A 335 20.97 -1.95 -3.97
C ILE A 335 20.86 -0.74 -3.03
N GLU A 336 21.93 -0.41 -2.31
CA GLU A 336 22.02 0.72 -1.38
C GLU A 336 21.69 2.05 -2.06
N ARG A 337 22.27 2.33 -3.23
CA ARG A 337 21.98 3.55 -4.02
C ARG A 337 20.53 3.63 -4.45
N THR A 338 19.97 2.50 -4.90
CA THR A 338 18.57 2.43 -5.35
C THR A 338 17.59 2.74 -4.21
N LEU A 339 17.90 2.31 -2.99
CA LEU A 339 17.05 2.52 -1.81
C LEU A 339 17.29 3.87 -1.11
N SER A 340 18.47 4.50 -1.27
CA SER A 340 18.84 5.73 -0.55
C SER A 340 18.60 7.00 -1.38
N GLU A 341 19.47 7.28 -2.35
CA GLU A 341 19.56 8.57 -3.05
C GLU A 341 18.55 8.64 -4.20
N ASP A 342 18.48 7.59 -5.01
CA ASP A 342 17.57 7.51 -6.16
C ASP A 342 16.13 7.11 -5.75
N GLY A 343 16.02 6.52 -4.56
CA GLY A 343 14.82 5.86 -4.08
C GLY A 343 13.71 6.83 -3.69
N GLY A 344 14.04 7.99 -3.11
CA GLY A 344 13.03 8.95 -2.64
C GLY A 344 11.99 8.33 -1.69
N LEU A 345 12.40 7.31 -0.91
CA LEU A 345 11.54 6.48 -0.06
C LEU A 345 11.33 7.08 1.34
N LEU A 346 12.33 7.84 1.81
CA LEU A 346 12.38 8.37 3.16
C LEU A 346 11.46 9.59 3.32
N LEU A 347 10.75 9.61 4.45
CA LEU A 347 10.16 10.84 4.98
C LEU A 347 11.27 11.70 5.62
N ARG A 348 11.02 12.99 5.84
CA ARG A 348 11.98 13.86 6.52
C ARG A 348 12.37 13.26 7.88
N ASP A 349 13.65 13.46 8.22
CA ASP A 349 14.30 13.00 9.47
C ASP A 349 14.53 11.49 9.57
N GLN A 350 14.06 10.69 8.61
CA GLN A 350 14.47 9.29 8.54
C GLN A 350 15.90 9.16 8.01
N THR A 351 16.67 8.29 8.65
CA THR A 351 18.02 7.91 8.22
C THR A 351 18.02 6.45 7.85
N LEU A 352 18.53 6.13 6.65
CA LEU A 352 18.71 4.76 6.18
C LEU A 352 20.19 4.40 6.22
N ARG A 353 20.51 3.29 6.88
CA ARG A 353 21.87 2.77 6.99
C ARG A 353 21.90 1.32 6.54
N PHE A 354 23.08 0.90 6.10
CA PHE A 354 23.34 -0.47 5.66
C PHE A 354 24.54 -1.02 6.41
N LYS A 355 24.44 -2.28 6.83
CA LYS A 355 25.55 -3.05 7.39
C LYS A 355 25.65 -4.37 6.63
N ASN A 356 26.87 -4.76 6.30
CA ASN A 356 27.17 -5.97 5.55
C ASN A 356 27.94 -6.93 6.46
N TYR A 357 27.46 -8.15 6.58
CA TYR A 357 28.06 -9.24 7.33
C TYR A 357 28.23 -10.45 6.42
N GLU A 358 29.29 -11.21 6.64
CA GLU A 358 29.60 -12.42 5.87
C GLU A 358 29.67 -13.62 6.81
N VAL A 359 29.01 -14.71 6.42
CA VAL A 359 28.97 -15.97 7.15
C VAL A 359 29.46 -17.07 6.22
N SER A 360 30.45 -17.84 6.65
CA SER A 360 30.88 -19.02 5.90
C SER A 360 29.86 -20.14 6.11
N PHE A 361 29.17 -20.55 5.05
CA PHE A 361 28.20 -21.66 5.08
C PHE A 361 28.86 -22.95 5.59
N ASP A 362 30.10 -23.22 5.19
CA ASP A 362 30.86 -24.42 5.54
C ASP A 362 31.21 -24.49 7.05
N LYS A 363 31.21 -23.33 7.73
CA LYS A 363 31.49 -23.21 9.16
C LYS A 363 30.25 -22.93 10.00
N CYS A 364 29.07 -22.88 9.40
CA CYS A 364 27.82 -22.52 10.07
C CYS A 364 26.87 -23.73 10.12
N PRO A 365 26.91 -24.56 11.20
CA PRO A 365 26.04 -25.73 11.33
C PRO A 365 24.57 -25.37 11.21
N ILE A 366 24.17 -24.24 11.80
CA ILE A 366 22.77 -23.79 11.74
C ILE A 366 22.34 -23.40 10.33
N CYS A 367 23.22 -22.80 9.52
CA CYS A 367 22.94 -22.48 8.13
C CYS A 367 22.70 -23.77 7.32
N SER A 368 23.56 -24.78 7.51
CA SER A 368 23.43 -26.07 6.83
C SER A 368 22.15 -26.81 7.24
N PHE A 369 21.80 -26.77 8.53
CA PHE A 369 20.55 -27.31 9.06
C PHE A 369 19.33 -26.60 8.47
N ALA A 370 19.36 -25.26 8.44
CA ALA A 370 18.26 -24.45 7.94
C ALA A 370 17.95 -24.72 6.46
N VAL A 371 19.00 -24.79 5.62
CA VAL A 371 18.86 -25.13 4.20
C VAL A 371 18.38 -26.56 4.02
N SER A 372 19.08 -27.55 4.58
CA SER A 372 18.73 -28.97 4.41
C SER A 372 17.31 -29.31 4.88
N ARG A 373 16.87 -28.70 5.99
CA ARG A 373 15.52 -28.92 6.54
C ARG A 373 14.41 -28.23 5.74
N SER A 374 14.76 -27.27 4.89
CA SER A 374 13.80 -26.49 4.09
C SER A 374 13.74 -26.93 2.62
N ILE A 375 14.60 -27.85 2.18
CA ILE A 375 14.54 -28.40 0.82
C ILE A 375 13.35 -29.33 0.67
N ASN A 376 12.57 -29.10 -0.39
CA ASN A 376 11.48 -29.95 -0.85
C ASN A 376 11.62 -30.21 -2.36
N SER A 377 11.03 -31.31 -2.84
CA SER A 377 10.99 -31.65 -4.26
C SER A 377 9.61 -31.39 -4.88
N TYR A 378 9.58 -31.01 -6.16
CA TYR A 378 8.36 -30.89 -6.95
C TYR A 378 8.61 -31.31 -8.40
N THR A 379 7.54 -31.61 -9.14
CA THR A 379 7.64 -31.96 -10.55
C THR A 379 7.09 -30.82 -11.39
N SER A 380 7.96 -30.18 -12.17
CA SER A 380 7.58 -29.22 -13.21
C SER A 380 7.18 -29.93 -14.48
N ARG A 381 6.22 -29.35 -15.19
CA ARG A 381 5.83 -29.77 -16.53
C ARG A 381 6.19 -28.66 -17.50
N PHE A 382 7.05 -28.94 -18.47
CA PHE A 382 7.41 -27.98 -19.51
C PHE A 382 6.82 -28.45 -20.84
N LEU A 383 6.20 -27.52 -21.56
CA LEU A 383 5.75 -27.72 -22.93
C LEU A 383 6.75 -27.04 -23.86
N PHE A 384 7.69 -27.85 -24.36
CA PHE A 384 8.51 -27.50 -25.53
C PHE A 384 7.81 -28.08 -26.76
N ASP A 385 8.41 -29.02 -27.49
CA ASP A 385 7.75 -29.76 -28.57
C ASP A 385 6.84 -30.90 -28.04
N ASN A 386 7.21 -31.48 -26.90
CA ASN A 386 6.46 -32.48 -26.15
C ASN A 386 6.43 -32.11 -24.67
N TYR A 387 5.52 -32.70 -23.91
CA TYR A 387 5.49 -32.54 -22.45
C TYR A 387 6.66 -33.25 -21.80
N THR A 388 7.57 -32.48 -21.21
CA THR A 388 8.69 -32.99 -20.41
C THR A 388 8.41 -32.75 -18.93
N LEU A 389 8.50 -33.82 -18.13
CA LEU A 389 8.41 -33.74 -16.67
C LEU A 389 9.83 -33.67 -16.10
N ILE A 390 10.10 -32.66 -15.28
CA ILE A 390 11.39 -32.44 -14.64
C ILE A 390 11.17 -32.39 -13.13
N VAL A 391 11.86 -33.25 -12.38
CA VAL A 391 11.86 -33.18 -10.91
C VAL A 391 12.88 -32.13 -10.50
N ASN A 392 12.40 -31.11 -9.80
CA ASN A 392 13.18 -29.98 -9.32
C ASN A 392 13.08 -29.90 -7.78
N GLU A 393 14.01 -29.18 -7.19
CA GLU A 393 14.03 -28.90 -5.76
C GLU A 393 13.76 -27.41 -5.52
N TYR A 394 13.19 -27.08 -4.36
CA TYR A 394 12.97 -25.71 -3.93
C TYR A 394 13.16 -25.59 -2.42
N LEU A 395 13.39 -24.37 -1.95
CA LEU A 395 13.45 -24.04 -0.54
C LEU A 395 12.10 -23.51 -0.07
N ASP A 396 11.51 -24.14 0.94
CA ASP A 396 10.33 -23.63 1.62
C ASP A 396 10.70 -22.40 2.44
N SER A 397 10.23 -21.23 1.99
CA SER A 397 10.61 -19.95 2.60
C SER A 397 10.06 -19.81 4.02
N LYS A 398 8.88 -20.36 4.31
CA LYS A 398 8.25 -20.29 5.63
C LYS A 398 8.99 -21.15 6.64
N ARG A 399 9.42 -22.34 6.21
CA ARG A 399 10.23 -23.22 7.06
C ARG A 399 11.59 -22.60 7.36
N LEU A 400 12.21 -21.99 6.35
CA LEU A 400 13.49 -21.31 6.49
C LEU A 400 13.37 -20.09 7.42
N HIS A 401 12.31 -19.28 7.25
CA HIS A 401 11.96 -18.15 8.12
C HIS A 401 11.82 -18.60 9.58
N GLN A 402 11.03 -19.65 9.84
CA GLN A 402 10.84 -20.18 11.19
C GLN A 402 12.17 -20.53 11.87
N ILE A 403 13.06 -21.26 11.18
CA ILE A 403 14.35 -21.69 11.73
C ILE A 403 15.26 -20.49 12.00
N LEU A 404 15.28 -19.50 11.11
CA LEU A 404 16.07 -18.27 11.25
C LEU A 404 15.58 -17.41 12.43
N SER A 405 14.26 -17.27 12.59
CA SER A 405 13.65 -16.54 13.71
C SER A 405 13.97 -17.22 15.05
N GLU A 406 13.86 -18.55 15.12
CA GLU A 406 14.16 -19.33 16.33
C GLU A 406 15.66 -19.31 16.69
N SER A 407 16.53 -19.19 15.69
CA SER A 407 17.99 -19.30 15.85
C SER A 407 18.73 -17.95 15.76
N GLY A 408 18.02 -16.83 15.82
CA GLY A 408 18.57 -15.51 15.48
C GLY A 408 19.80 -15.08 16.29
N GLN A 409 19.93 -15.50 17.56
CA GLN A 409 21.11 -15.20 18.36
C GLN A 409 22.35 -15.98 17.89
N VAL A 410 22.17 -17.24 17.52
CA VAL A 410 23.25 -18.09 17.00
C VAL A 410 23.77 -17.52 15.69
N PHE A 411 22.87 -17.12 14.78
CA PHE A 411 23.26 -16.48 13.52
C PHE A 411 24.05 -15.18 13.73
N ARG A 412 23.65 -14.34 14.68
CA ARG A 412 24.42 -13.12 15.00
C ARG A 412 25.82 -13.45 15.50
N SER A 413 25.95 -14.49 16.32
CA SER A 413 27.25 -14.95 16.80
C SER A 413 28.14 -15.46 15.67
N GLU A 414 27.59 -16.30 14.77
CA GLU A 414 28.33 -16.84 13.61
C GLU A 414 28.71 -15.76 12.60
N ALA A 415 27.94 -14.68 12.52
CA ALA A 415 28.21 -13.52 11.67
C ALA A 415 29.11 -12.46 12.32
N GLU A 416 29.63 -12.73 13.52
CA GLU A 416 30.43 -11.80 14.33
C GLU A 416 29.75 -10.42 14.48
N MET A 417 28.42 -10.41 14.54
CA MET A 417 27.64 -9.19 14.61
C MET A 417 27.79 -8.58 16.01
N PRO A 418 28.17 -7.30 16.12
CA PRO A 418 28.20 -6.63 17.42
C PRO A 418 26.81 -6.62 18.05
N VAL A 419 26.77 -6.63 19.38
CA VAL A 419 25.54 -6.36 20.13
C VAL A 419 25.26 -4.86 19.99
N ASP A 420 24.67 -4.49 18.86
CA ASP A 420 24.31 -3.12 18.58
C ASP A 420 23.06 -2.75 19.40
N ASN A 421 23.17 -1.68 20.20
CA ASN A 421 22.01 -0.95 20.75
C ASN A 421 21.47 0.03 19.70
N ASP A 422 21.36 -0.41 18.44
CA ASP A 422 20.81 0.43 17.39
C ASP A 422 19.32 0.67 17.68
N PHE A 423 18.98 1.90 18.07
CA PHE A 423 17.60 2.33 18.24
C PHE A 423 16.96 2.51 16.87
N GLY A 424 15.83 1.83 16.62
CA GLY A 424 15.04 1.97 15.40
C GLY A 424 14.68 0.64 14.74
N ARG A 425 14.24 0.71 13.48
CA ARG A 425 13.82 -0.48 12.73
C ARG A 425 15.01 -1.17 12.06
N VAL A 426 15.29 -2.39 12.48
CA VAL A 426 16.31 -3.26 11.86
C VAL A 426 15.65 -4.30 10.98
N LEU A 427 16.09 -4.41 9.72
CA LEU A 427 15.67 -5.43 8.77
C LEU A 427 16.86 -6.32 8.37
N PRO A 428 16.97 -7.55 8.91
CA PRO A 428 17.92 -8.54 8.43
C PRO A 428 17.52 -9.06 7.04
N VAL A 429 18.52 -9.15 6.16
CA VAL A 429 18.41 -9.66 4.78
C VAL A 429 19.39 -10.80 4.62
N TYR A 430 18.88 -12.03 4.72
CA TYR A 430 19.68 -13.25 4.57
C TYR A 430 19.83 -13.57 3.09
N VAL A 431 21.06 -13.70 2.61
CA VAL A 431 21.37 -14.10 1.24
C VAL A 431 22.19 -15.38 1.26
N PHE A 432 21.56 -16.50 0.88
CA PHE A 432 22.20 -17.80 0.76
C PHE A 432 22.81 -17.94 -0.65
N ASP A 433 24.12 -17.72 -0.76
CA ASP A 433 24.92 -17.99 -1.98
C ASP A 433 25.51 -19.39 -1.88
N LEU A 434 24.74 -20.37 -2.37
CA LEU A 434 25.02 -21.80 -2.19
C LEU A 434 25.82 -22.35 -3.37
N ASP A 435 26.85 -23.15 -3.09
CA ASP A 435 27.61 -23.90 -4.09
C ASP A 435 26.84 -25.16 -4.55
N TYR A 436 25.56 -24.98 -4.89
CA TYR A 436 24.64 -26.03 -5.32
C TYR A 436 24.52 -26.02 -6.85
N ASN A 437 24.68 -27.20 -7.47
CA ASN A 437 24.66 -27.32 -8.94
C ASN A 437 23.25 -27.25 -9.53
N ASN A 438 22.24 -27.70 -8.78
CA ASN A 438 20.85 -27.57 -9.18
C ASN A 438 20.33 -26.18 -8.82
N HIS A 439 19.29 -25.74 -9.52
CA HIS A 439 18.59 -24.52 -9.16
C HIS A 439 17.79 -24.74 -7.87
N LEU A 440 17.98 -23.85 -6.91
CA LEU A 440 17.10 -23.74 -5.75
C LEU A 440 16.49 -22.35 -5.76
N LEU A 441 15.17 -22.30 -5.87
CA LEU A 441 14.36 -21.10 -5.70
C LEU A 441 13.54 -21.23 -4.43
N LEU A 442 13.16 -20.10 -3.83
CA LEU A 442 12.22 -20.03 -2.73
C LEU A 442 10.80 -20.25 -3.27
N ASP A 443 10.07 -21.16 -2.64
CA ASP A 443 8.69 -21.52 -2.99
C ASP A 443 8.50 -21.76 -4.49
N ARG A 444 9.49 -22.37 -5.15
CA ARG A 444 9.57 -22.71 -6.58
C ARG A 444 9.78 -21.53 -7.54
N TYR A 445 9.33 -20.33 -7.18
CA TYR A 445 9.26 -19.20 -8.13
C TYR A 445 10.19 -18.03 -7.80
N HIS A 446 10.60 -17.88 -6.54
CA HIS A 446 11.17 -16.63 -6.04
C HIS A 446 12.67 -16.76 -5.78
N GLN A 447 13.45 -15.77 -6.20
CA GLN A 447 14.84 -15.63 -5.74
C GLN A 447 14.92 -14.96 -4.37
N SER A 448 13.89 -14.19 -4.00
CA SER A 448 13.81 -13.46 -2.74
C SER A 448 12.37 -13.38 -2.27
N VAL A 449 12.15 -13.60 -0.97
CA VAL A 449 10.85 -13.53 -0.31
C VAL A 449 10.92 -12.57 0.88
N ALA A 450 9.91 -11.70 0.97
CA ALA A 450 9.75 -10.73 2.03
C ALA A 450 8.85 -11.24 3.15
N PHE A 451 9.34 -11.17 4.38
CA PHE A 451 8.57 -11.39 5.61
C PHE A 451 8.39 -10.08 6.38
N LYS A 452 7.61 -10.07 7.47
CA LYS A 452 7.39 -8.86 8.29
C LYS A 452 8.69 -8.37 8.95
N ASP A 453 9.55 -9.31 9.31
CA ASP A 453 10.71 -9.15 10.18
C ASP A 453 12.05 -9.44 9.48
N MET A 454 12.05 -10.05 8.29
CA MET A 454 13.27 -10.32 7.53
C MET A 454 13.02 -10.46 6.03
N VAL A 455 14.09 -10.45 5.24
CA VAL A 455 14.10 -10.86 3.84
C VAL A 455 15.01 -12.07 3.70
N ILE A 456 14.60 -13.05 2.90
CA ILE A 456 15.41 -14.22 2.59
C ILE A 456 15.57 -14.31 1.08
N ALA A 457 16.81 -14.44 0.61
CA ALA A 457 17.14 -14.65 -0.79
C ALA A 457 18.08 -15.84 -0.96
N VAL A 458 18.01 -16.46 -2.14
CA VAL A 458 18.84 -17.60 -2.52
C VAL A 458 19.37 -17.41 -3.92
N ARG A 459 20.65 -17.77 -4.11
CA ARG A 459 21.26 -17.99 -5.42
C ARG A 459 22.10 -19.26 -5.38
N THR A 460 22.26 -19.88 -6.54
CA THR A 460 22.97 -21.15 -6.72
C THR A 460 24.02 -21.01 -7.81
N ARG A 461 24.79 -22.08 -8.09
CA ARG A 461 25.88 -21.98 -9.06
C ARG A 461 25.39 -21.68 -10.47
N ASN A 462 24.29 -22.33 -10.83
CA ASN A 462 23.72 -22.21 -12.15
C ASN A 462 23.22 -20.78 -12.37
N THR A 463 23.42 -20.26 -13.58
CA THR A 463 23.23 -18.85 -13.90
C THR A 463 21.84 -18.58 -14.49
N GLN A 464 21.17 -19.59 -15.04
CA GLN A 464 19.89 -19.44 -15.72
C GLN A 464 19.00 -20.68 -15.59
N THR A 465 17.73 -20.46 -15.27
CA THR A 465 16.69 -21.50 -15.32
C THR A 465 15.52 -21.07 -16.19
N VAL A 466 14.86 -22.04 -16.82
CA VAL A 466 13.54 -21.83 -17.41
C VAL A 466 12.55 -21.56 -16.28
N SER A 467 11.77 -20.49 -16.43
CA SER A 467 10.72 -20.11 -15.50
C SER A 467 9.38 -20.69 -15.94
N ASP A 468 8.45 -20.79 -15.00
CA ASP A 468 7.05 -21.18 -15.29
C ASP A 468 6.25 -20.02 -15.90
N TYR A 469 6.86 -18.85 -16.09
CA TYR A 469 6.25 -17.68 -16.72
C TYR A 469 6.51 -17.63 -18.22
N THR A 470 5.54 -17.08 -18.95
CA THR A 470 5.66 -16.71 -20.36
C THR A 470 5.38 -15.22 -20.54
N CYS A 471 6.11 -14.57 -21.44
CA CYS A 471 5.71 -13.26 -21.94
C CYS A 471 5.87 -13.19 -23.45
N ASN A 472 4.93 -12.52 -24.10
CA ASN A 472 4.91 -12.28 -25.55
C ASN A 472 5.04 -13.58 -26.38
N GLY A 473 4.50 -14.68 -25.88
CA GLY A 473 4.58 -16.03 -26.47
C GLY A 473 5.89 -16.77 -26.28
N HIS A 474 6.76 -16.30 -25.38
CA HIS A 474 8.04 -16.95 -25.09
C HIS A 474 8.12 -17.35 -23.63
N HIS A 475 8.74 -18.51 -23.38
CA HIS A 475 9.13 -18.91 -22.02
C HIS A 475 10.15 -17.91 -21.46
N MET A 476 9.98 -17.58 -20.18
CA MET A 476 10.89 -16.69 -19.46
C MET A 476 12.10 -17.47 -18.96
N PHE A 477 13.26 -16.83 -19.02
CA PHE A 477 14.48 -17.32 -18.38
C PHE A 477 14.80 -16.43 -17.19
N THR A 478 14.95 -17.03 -16.01
CA THR A 478 15.33 -16.32 -14.80
C THR A 478 16.84 -16.38 -14.64
N GLN A 479 17.48 -15.22 -14.52
CA GLN A 479 18.91 -15.12 -14.20
C GLN A 479 19.11 -15.33 -12.70
N THR A 480 19.37 -16.58 -12.30
CA THR A 480 19.36 -17.02 -10.90
C THR A 480 20.44 -16.38 -10.04
N ARG A 481 21.52 -15.86 -10.63
CA ARG A 481 22.56 -15.11 -9.91
C ARG A 481 22.28 -13.61 -9.76
N SER A 482 21.40 -13.02 -10.58
CA SER A 482 21.04 -11.61 -10.50
C SER A 482 20.00 -11.38 -9.40
N LEU A 483 20.43 -10.91 -8.23
CA LEU A 483 19.61 -10.75 -7.03
C LEU A 483 19.25 -9.30 -6.72
N GLU A 484 19.87 -8.30 -7.35
CA GLU A 484 19.70 -6.90 -6.97
C GLU A 484 18.23 -6.46 -7.05
N ARG A 485 17.55 -6.82 -8.15
CA ARG A 485 16.13 -6.48 -8.36
C ARG A 485 15.20 -7.23 -7.38
N PRO A 486 15.24 -8.58 -7.26
CA PRO A 486 14.45 -9.30 -6.27
C PRO A 486 14.66 -8.81 -4.83
N LEU A 487 15.90 -8.47 -4.46
CA LEU A 487 16.23 -7.93 -3.13
C LEU A 487 15.61 -6.56 -2.91
N VAL A 488 15.74 -5.62 -3.86
CA VAL A 488 15.09 -4.31 -3.77
C VAL A 488 13.58 -4.46 -3.60
N GLY A 489 12.93 -5.31 -4.41
CA GLY A 489 11.49 -5.57 -4.28
C GLY A 489 11.10 -6.18 -2.93
N SER A 490 11.92 -7.07 -2.37
CA SER A 490 11.62 -7.70 -1.07
C SER A 490 11.87 -6.74 0.10
N ILE A 491 12.91 -5.93 0.03
CA ILE A 491 13.20 -4.90 1.04
C ILE A 491 12.11 -3.83 1.03
N LEU A 492 11.60 -3.41 -0.14
CA LEU A 492 10.46 -2.47 -0.22
C LEU A 492 9.22 -2.98 0.50
N GLN A 493 8.92 -4.28 0.36
CA GLN A 493 7.82 -4.94 1.04
C GLN A 493 8.01 -4.96 2.56
N SER A 494 9.17 -5.43 3.04
CA SER A 494 9.41 -5.58 4.48
C SER A 494 9.67 -4.25 5.17
N MET A 495 10.45 -3.34 4.60
CA MET A 495 10.86 -2.09 5.24
C MET A 495 9.81 -0.98 5.13
N TRP A 496 9.05 -0.91 4.04
CA TRP A 496 8.08 0.17 3.81
C TRP A 496 6.65 -0.30 3.53
N GLY A 497 6.39 -1.61 3.53
CA GLY A 497 5.04 -2.12 3.32
C GLY A 497 4.55 -1.94 1.87
N VAL A 498 5.44 -1.69 0.91
CA VAL A 498 5.06 -1.50 -0.50
C VAL A 498 4.64 -2.84 -1.09
N SER A 499 3.39 -2.95 -1.55
CA SER A 499 2.91 -4.16 -2.21
C SER A 499 3.48 -4.32 -3.63
N PRO A 500 3.78 -5.56 -4.06
CA PRO A 500 4.08 -5.85 -5.45
C PRO A 500 2.98 -5.34 -6.39
N THR A 501 3.37 -4.83 -7.55
CA THR A 501 2.43 -4.22 -8.52
C THR A 501 1.49 -5.24 -9.18
N HIS A 502 1.65 -6.55 -8.99
CA HIS A 502 0.64 -7.52 -9.42
C HIS A 502 -0.31 -7.98 -8.33
N LEU A 503 -0.20 -7.47 -7.09
CA LEU A 503 -1.04 -7.92 -5.99
C LEU A 503 -2.05 -6.85 -5.59
N LEU A 504 -3.31 -7.27 -5.48
CA LEU A 504 -4.42 -6.43 -5.04
C LEU A 504 -5.29 -7.20 -4.04
N TRP A 505 -5.71 -6.56 -2.95
CA TRP A 505 -6.74 -7.13 -2.09
C TRP A 505 -8.12 -6.90 -2.69
N SER A 506 -8.92 -7.95 -2.81
CA SER A 506 -10.32 -7.82 -3.22
C SER A 506 -11.25 -8.13 -2.05
N PRO A 507 -11.92 -7.12 -1.48
CA PRO A 507 -12.92 -7.33 -0.42
C PRO A 507 -14.06 -8.24 -0.87
N ARG A 508 -14.41 -8.20 -2.17
CA ARG A 508 -15.49 -9.01 -2.75
C ARG A 508 -15.15 -10.50 -2.78
N HIS A 509 -13.91 -10.83 -3.11
CA HIS A 509 -13.44 -12.22 -3.14
C HIS A 509 -12.91 -12.67 -1.77
N ASN A 510 -12.72 -11.72 -0.83
CA ASN A 510 -12.04 -11.92 0.43
C ASN A 510 -10.67 -12.60 0.25
N SER A 511 -9.95 -12.20 -0.80
CA SER A 511 -8.68 -12.80 -1.19
C SER A 511 -7.78 -11.79 -1.88
N THR A 512 -6.49 -12.12 -1.92
CA THR A 512 -5.53 -11.42 -2.77
C THR A 512 -5.66 -11.92 -4.20
N LEU A 513 -5.86 -10.99 -5.12
CA LEU A 513 -5.86 -11.23 -6.55
C LEU A 513 -4.47 -10.97 -7.13
N VAL A 514 -4.12 -11.74 -8.16
CA VAL A 514 -2.93 -11.56 -8.97
C VAL A 514 -3.34 -10.96 -10.31
N ASP A 515 -2.70 -9.86 -10.70
CA ASP A 515 -2.90 -9.19 -11.98
C ASP A 515 -1.54 -8.72 -12.55
N TYR A 516 -1.03 -9.41 -13.56
CA TYR A 516 0.28 -9.09 -14.13
C TYR A 516 0.29 -7.88 -15.07
N THR A 517 -0.85 -7.21 -15.29
CA THR A 517 -0.95 -5.99 -16.13
C THR A 517 0.11 -4.94 -15.76
N TRP A 518 0.38 -4.79 -14.46
CA TRP A 518 1.29 -3.77 -13.92
C TRP A 518 2.67 -4.33 -13.50
N SER A 519 3.02 -5.54 -13.93
CA SER A 519 4.31 -6.19 -13.62
C SER A 519 5.40 -6.00 -14.68
N VAL A 520 5.22 -5.02 -15.56
CA VAL A 520 6.15 -4.65 -16.62
C VAL A 520 6.55 -3.17 -16.47
N GLY A 521 7.65 -2.76 -17.09
CA GLY A 521 8.11 -1.37 -17.05
C GLY A 521 8.99 -1.06 -15.84
N GLN A 522 8.89 0.15 -15.29
CA GLN A 522 9.78 0.63 -14.24
C GLN A 522 9.31 0.19 -12.84
N THR A 523 9.43 -1.10 -12.56
CA THR A 523 9.05 -1.70 -11.27
C THR A 523 10.04 -2.81 -10.91
N PRO A 524 10.51 -2.91 -9.65
CA PRO A 524 11.33 -4.05 -9.22
C PRO A 524 10.49 -5.33 -9.02
N PHE A 525 9.15 -5.21 -9.09
CA PHE A 525 8.22 -6.29 -8.81
C PHE A 525 7.84 -7.11 -10.03
N GLY A 526 7.46 -8.36 -9.77
CA GLY A 526 6.97 -9.27 -10.79
C GLY A 526 8.10 -9.90 -11.62
N PRO A 527 7.76 -10.90 -12.44
CA PRO A 527 8.74 -11.60 -13.27
C PRO A 527 8.96 -10.94 -14.65
N PHE A 528 8.13 -9.97 -15.05
CA PHE A 528 8.14 -9.38 -16.39
C PHE A 528 8.85 -8.03 -16.49
N SER A 529 9.46 -7.57 -15.40
CA SER A 529 10.30 -6.38 -15.41
C SER A 529 11.72 -6.72 -14.98
N GLU A 530 12.68 -6.19 -15.72
CA GLU A 530 14.11 -6.22 -15.41
C GLU A 530 14.61 -4.90 -14.80
N SER A 531 13.71 -3.96 -14.53
CA SER A 531 14.10 -2.65 -14.00
C SER A 531 14.42 -2.72 -12.51
N LEU A 532 15.61 -2.25 -12.14
CA LEU A 532 15.95 -1.96 -10.74
C LEU A 532 15.41 -0.59 -10.29
N SER A 533 15.06 0.28 -11.23
CA SER A 533 14.68 1.66 -10.92
C SER A 533 13.26 1.74 -10.38
N LEU A 534 13.04 2.66 -9.43
CA LEU A 534 11.75 2.88 -8.81
C LEU A 534 10.99 4.02 -9.52
N SER A 535 9.75 3.74 -9.91
CA SER A 535 8.78 4.74 -10.38
C SER A 535 8.15 5.48 -9.20
N PHE A 536 7.45 6.58 -9.45
CA PHE A 536 6.73 7.33 -8.40
C PHE A 536 5.78 6.44 -7.59
N VAL A 537 5.24 5.38 -8.20
CA VAL A 537 4.34 4.40 -7.58
C VAL A 537 4.95 3.80 -6.32
N GLN A 538 6.19 3.29 -6.42
CA GLN A 538 6.85 2.68 -5.26
C GLN A 538 7.25 3.74 -4.22
N LYS A 539 7.65 4.94 -4.68
CA LYS A 539 8.09 6.04 -3.79
C LYS A 539 6.95 6.59 -2.94
N ASP A 540 5.83 6.91 -3.59
CA ASP A 540 4.64 7.44 -2.93
C ASP A 540 3.97 6.35 -2.08
N ALA A 541 3.98 5.09 -2.51
CA ALA A 541 3.51 3.97 -1.70
C ALA A 541 4.33 3.80 -0.41
N ALA A 542 5.66 3.93 -0.46
CA ALA A 542 6.52 3.78 0.70
C ALA A 542 6.21 4.83 1.78
N LYS A 543 6.16 6.11 1.41
CA LYS A 543 5.85 7.21 2.33
C LYS A 543 4.45 7.10 2.91
N ARG A 544 3.47 6.87 2.05
CA ARG A 544 2.07 6.80 2.46
C ARG A 544 1.78 5.60 3.34
N SER A 545 2.40 4.44 3.11
CA SER A 545 2.15 3.25 3.95
C SER A 545 2.49 3.53 5.41
N VAL A 546 3.56 4.29 5.65
CA VAL A 546 3.95 4.75 7.00
C VAL A 546 2.88 5.70 7.57
N LEU A 547 2.49 6.72 6.81
CA LEU A 547 1.52 7.73 7.26
C LEU A 547 0.11 7.14 7.51
N LEU A 548 -0.34 6.22 6.66
CA LEU A 548 -1.60 5.50 6.84
C LEU A 548 -1.55 4.60 8.07
N THR A 549 -0.41 3.96 8.34
CA THR A 549 -0.24 3.15 9.55
C THR A 549 -0.28 4.02 10.79
N MET A 550 0.43 5.15 10.80
CA MET A 550 0.38 6.12 11.91
C MET A 550 -1.04 6.63 12.14
N MET A 551 -1.70 7.11 11.09
CA MET A 551 -3.06 7.64 11.20
C MET A 551 -4.07 6.57 11.66
N ASN A 552 -3.94 5.34 11.18
CA ASN A 552 -4.77 4.23 11.62
C ASN A 552 -4.55 3.94 13.11
N TYR A 553 -3.30 3.98 13.57
CA TYR A 553 -2.96 3.83 14.98
C TYR A 553 -3.56 4.96 15.83
N SER A 554 -3.44 6.22 15.41
CA SER A 554 -4.02 7.36 16.15
C SER A 554 -5.56 7.26 16.20
N ILE A 555 -6.22 6.84 15.11
CA ILE A 555 -7.68 6.63 15.08
C ILE A 555 -8.09 5.49 16.00
N THR A 556 -7.48 4.32 15.88
CA THR A 556 -7.83 3.14 16.69
C THR A 556 -7.57 3.38 18.17
N SER A 557 -6.42 3.96 18.52
CA SER A 557 -6.11 4.36 19.91
C SER A 557 -7.12 5.37 20.46
N ALA A 558 -7.59 6.33 19.65
CA ALA A 558 -8.61 7.27 20.06
C ALA A 558 -9.99 6.61 20.24
N ILE A 559 -10.31 5.58 19.46
CA ILE A 559 -11.55 4.80 19.61
C ILE A 559 -11.50 3.97 20.90
N ASP A 560 -10.42 3.22 21.12
CA ASP A 560 -10.23 2.41 22.33
C ASP A 560 -10.36 3.27 23.60
N PHE A 561 -9.75 4.46 23.55
CA PHE A 561 -9.87 5.47 24.59
C PHE A 561 -11.31 5.96 24.82
N LEU A 562 -12.04 6.26 23.73
CA LEU A 562 -13.42 6.71 23.78
C LEU A 562 -14.35 5.63 24.37
N GLU A 563 -14.10 4.36 24.05
CA GLU A 563 -14.81 3.22 24.62
C GLU A 563 -14.53 3.11 26.13
N SER A 564 -13.26 3.26 26.55
CA SER A 564 -12.90 3.30 27.96
C SER A 564 -13.62 4.41 28.74
N ILE A 565 -13.75 5.62 28.19
CA ILE A 565 -14.55 6.68 28.82
C ILE A 565 -16.03 6.28 28.95
N ALA A 566 -16.58 5.61 27.94
CA ALA A 566 -17.97 5.18 27.95
C ALA A 566 -18.23 4.18 29.09
N GLU A 567 -17.29 3.25 29.31
CA GLU A 567 -17.35 2.26 30.39
C GLU A 567 -17.31 2.92 31.78
N HIS A 568 -16.56 4.00 31.94
CA HIS A 568 -16.48 4.79 33.18
C HIS A 568 -17.64 5.79 33.37
N GLY A 569 -18.73 5.63 32.61
CA GLY A 569 -19.96 6.42 32.78
C GLY A 569 -19.97 7.76 32.03
N GLY A 570 -19.00 7.99 31.15
CA GLY A 570 -18.91 9.15 30.26
C GLY A 570 -17.94 10.23 30.73
N ASP A 571 -17.50 11.07 29.78
CA ASP A 571 -16.51 12.14 29.94
C ASP A 571 -16.86 13.11 31.08
N ARG A 572 -18.15 13.47 31.21
CA ARG A 572 -18.64 14.40 32.23
C ARG A 572 -18.62 13.84 33.66
N LYS A 573 -18.74 12.52 33.81
CA LYS A 573 -18.68 11.89 35.14
C LYS A 573 -17.25 11.64 35.56
N LEU A 574 -16.41 11.27 34.59
CA LEU A 574 -15.02 10.96 34.79
C LEU A 574 -14.16 12.21 35.03
N LEU A 575 -14.36 13.27 34.25
CA LEU A 575 -13.49 14.45 34.26
C LEU A 575 -14.09 15.60 35.08
N LYS A 576 -13.28 16.21 35.96
CA LYS A 576 -13.64 17.46 36.68
C LYS A 576 -13.82 18.62 35.68
N GLN A 577 -14.57 19.66 36.04
CA GLN A 577 -14.88 20.79 35.15
C GLN A 577 -13.68 21.37 34.38
N ASN A 578 -12.53 21.57 35.05
CA ASN A 578 -11.31 22.08 34.41
C ASN A 578 -10.65 21.04 33.47
N GLN A 579 -10.66 19.76 33.85
CA GLN A 579 -10.13 18.67 33.03
C GLN A 579 -11.00 18.43 31.80
N HIS A 580 -12.32 18.53 31.96
CA HIS A 580 -13.31 18.41 30.89
C HIS A 580 -13.10 19.49 29.81
N LEU A 581 -12.87 20.74 30.22
CA LEU A 581 -12.56 21.83 29.28
C LEU A 581 -11.26 21.56 28.49
N VAL A 582 -10.20 21.11 29.16
CA VAL A 582 -8.93 20.80 28.50
C VAL A 582 -9.09 19.61 27.54
N PHE A 583 -9.83 18.59 27.97
CA PHE A 583 -10.17 17.44 27.13
C PHE A 583 -10.88 17.87 25.86
N GLU A 584 -11.93 18.69 25.96
CA GLU A 584 -12.67 19.18 24.81
C GLU A 584 -11.76 19.96 23.83
N GLN A 585 -10.95 20.88 24.35
CA GLN A 585 -10.05 21.68 23.51
C GLN A 585 -9.01 20.81 22.79
N ARG A 586 -8.41 19.84 23.50
CA ARG A 586 -7.43 18.93 22.91
C ARG A 586 -8.07 17.95 21.93
N TRP A 587 -9.28 17.46 22.20
CA TRP A 587 -10.02 16.61 21.29
C TRP A 587 -10.33 17.34 19.97
N THR A 588 -10.80 18.57 20.06
CA THR A 588 -11.04 19.41 18.87
C THR A 588 -9.75 19.65 18.10
N LEU A 589 -8.63 19.94 18.78
CA LEU A 589 -7.34 20.16 18.12
C LEU A 589 -6.80 18.87 17.47
N PHE A 590 -6.89 17.73 18.15
CA PHE A 590 -6.54 16.42 17.65
C PHE A 590 -7.27 16.11 16.35
N LYS A 591 -8.61 16.20 16.37
CA LYS A 591 -9.44 15.96 15.17
C LYS A 591 -9.07 16.92 14.05
N TYR A 592 -8.87 18.21 14.36
CA TYR A 592 -8.48 19.22 13.38
C TYR A 592 -7.13 18.89 12.72
N LYS A 593 -6.14 18.45 13.50
CA LYS A 593 -4.84 18.00 12.96
C LYS A 593 -4.99 16.77 12.08
N LEU A 594 -5.86 15.81 12.42
CA LEU A 594 -6.16 14.66 11.56
C LEU A 594 -6.81 15.09 10.23
N ASP A 595 -7.78 16.03 10.25
CA ASP A 595 -8.35 16.62 9.03
C ASP A 595 -7.26 17.26 8.15
N LYS A 596 -6.30 17.96 8.76
CA LYS A 596 -5.18 18.57 8.04
C LYS A 596 -4.18 17.55 7.51
N ALA A 597 -3.96 16.45 8.22
CA ALA A 597 -3.18 15.31 7.72
C ALA A 597 -3.85 14.68 6.48
N VAL A 598 -5.18 14.49 6.49
CA VAL A 598 -5.95 14.01 5.33
C VAL A 598 -5.82 14.98 4.15
N SER A 599 -5.94 16.29 4.41
CA SER A 599 -5.76 17.31 3.39
C SER A 599 -4.34 17.25 2.81
N ALA A 600 -3.29 17.20 3.63
CA ALA A 600 -1.93 17.07 3.14
C ALA A 600 -1.70 15.78 2.31
N LEU A 601 -2.24 14.64 2.77
CA LEU A 601 -2.21 13.38 2.01
C LEU A 601 -2.91 13.48 0.65
N SER A 602 -4.02 14.23 0.55
CA SER A 602 -4.74 14.43 -0.71
C SER A 602 -3.93 15.21 -1.75
N HIS A 603 -3.10 16.14 -1.30
CA HIS A 603 -2.15 16.89 -2.13
C HIS A 603 -0.82 16.15 -2.33
N LEU A 604 -0.70 14.91 -1.80
CA LEU A 604 0.52 14.11 -1.84
C LEU A 604 1.72 14.84 -1.19
N ASP A 605 1.44 15.72 -0.22
CA ASP A 605 2.41 16.38 0.64
C ASP A 605 2.63 15.53 1.90
N PHE A 606 3.49 14.52 1.74
CA PHE A 606 3.78 13.55 2.79
C PHE A 606 4.49 14.17 4.00
N GLU A 607 5.22 15.27 3.82
CA GLU A 607 5.96 15.91 4.91
C GLU A 607 5.04 16.72 5.80
N MET A 608 4.11 17.46 5.21
CA MET A 608 3.08 18.17 5.98
C MET A 608 2.14 17.18 6.68
N ALA A 609 1.79 16.07 6.01
CA ALA A 609 1.00 15.01 6.62
C ALA A 609 1.72 14.41 7.85
N LEU A 610 3.02 14.12 7.73
CA LEU A 610 3.82 13.62 8.85
C LEU A 610 3.82 14.60 10.04
N TYR A 611 4.02 15.89 9.77
CA TYR A 611 4.00 16.92 10.80
C TYR A 611 2.67 16.93 11.56
N TYR A 612 1.53 16.93 10.85
CA TYR A 612 0.23 16.96 11.51
C TYR A 612 -0.05 15.69 12.32
N LEU A 613 0.34 14.51 11.83
CA LEU A 613 0.19 13.25 12.57
C LEU A 613 1.03 13.26 13.86
N LYS A 614 2.32 13.57 13.77
CA LYS A 614 3.19 13.69 14.96
C LYS A 614 2.68 14.75 15.94
N SER A 615 2.23 15.89 15.42
CA SER A 615 1.65 16.95 16.25
C SER A 615 0.35 16.50 16.94
N SER A 616 -0.44 15.63 16.30
CA SER A 616 -1.69 15.11 16.86
C SER A 616 -1.45 14.09 17.98
N ASP A 617 -0.33 13.36 17.94
CA ASP A 617 0.03 12.38 18.97
C ASP A 617 0.24 13.05 20.34
N HIS A 618 0.72 14.29 20.38
CA HIS A 618 0.81 15.06 21.64
C HIS A 618 -0.56 15.29 22.27
N ASP A 619 -1.58 15.60 21.47
CA ASP A 619 -2.94 15.80 21.95
C ASP A 619 -3.54 14.48 22.44
N LEU A 620 -3.37 13.40 21.67
CA LEU A 620 -3.85 12.08 22.03
C LEU A 620 -3.19 11.56 23.32
N TYR A 621 -1.87 11.72 23.46
CA TYR A 621 -1.13 11.36 24.66
C TYR A 621 -1.59 12.16 25.88
N ALA A 622 -1.76 13.48 25.75
CA ALA A 622 -2.23 14.32 26.85
C ALA A 622 -3.67 13.97 27.26
N ILE A 623 -4.54 13.66 26.29
CA ILE A 623 -5.90 13.19 26.54
C ILE A 623 -5.89 11.85 27.28
N HIS A 624 -5.05 10.90 26.85
CA HIS A 624 -4.89 9.62 27.52
C HIS A 624 -4.43 9.79 28.97
N SER A 625 -3.42 10.63 29.21
CA SER A 625 -2.91 10.92 30.56
C SER A 625 -3.97 11.56 31.47
N LEU A 626 -4.81 12.46 30.93
CA LEU A 626 -5.91 13.09 31.67
C LEU A 626 -6.93 12.08 32.17
N VAL A 627 -7.36 11.16 31.29
CA VAL A 627 -8.35 10.12 31.62
C VAL A 627 -7.77 9.05 32.52
N TYR A 628 -6.53 8.63 32.28
CA TYR A 628 -5.85 7.67 33.15
C TYR A 628 -5.81 8.18 34.60
N THR A 629 -5.36 9.43 34.80
CA THR A 629 -5.32 10.06 36.13
C THR A 629 -6.71 10.18 36.74
N ALA A 630 -7.72 10.54 35.94
CA ALA A 630 -9.10 10.66 36.43
C ALA A 630 -9.73 9.31 36.79
N SER A 631 -9.34 8.23 36.11
CA SER A 631 -9.84 6.87 36.36
C SER A 631 -9.26 6.29 37.66
N ASP A 632 -7.99 6.60 37.97
CA ASP A 632 -7.35 6.21 39.24
C ASP A 632 -7.99 6.90 40.46
N GLU A 633 -8.56 8.08 40.27
CA GLU A 633 -9.30 8.81 41.32
C GLU A 633 -10.74 8.28 41.53
N LEU A 634 -11.22 7.30 40.75
CA LEU A 634 -12.56 6.74 40.91
C LEU A 634 -12.61 5.75 42.08
N GLU A 635 -13.33 6.13 43.14
CA GLU A 635 -13.66 5.20 44.22
C GLU A 635 -14.82 4.27 43.81
N ALA A 636 -14.54 2.98 43.71
CA ALA A 636 -15.57 1.97 43.51
C ALA A 636 -16.42 1.82 44.79
N SER A 637 -17.62 2.41 44.78
CA SER A 637 -18.61 2.19 45.85
C SER A 637 -19.52 1.01 45.48
N LEU A 638 -19.38 -0.11 46.19
CA LEU A 638 -20.30 -1.24 46.10
C LEU A 638 -21.59 -0.89 46.86
N VAL A 639 -22.62 -0.50 46.12
CA VAL A 639 -23.97 -0.35 46.70
C VAL A 639 -24.61 -1.73 46.74
N CYS A 640 -24.52 -2.40 47.90
CA CYS A 640 -25.29 -3.62 48.14
C CYS A 640 -26.79 -3.28 48.00
N PHE A 641 -27.48 -3.93 47.08
CA PHE A 641 -28.93 -3.84 46.99
C PHE A 641 -29.52 -4.23 48.35
N LYS A 642 -30.32 -3.33 48.93
CA LYS A 642 -31.16 -3.64 50.09
C LYS A 642 -32.03 -4.83 49.69
N ASP A 643 -32.02 -5.89 50.51
CA ASP A 643 -32.85 -7.07 50.31
C ASP A 643 -34.27 -6.66 49.88
N PRO A 644 -34.88 -7.34 48.89
CA PRO A 644 -36.24 -7.04 48.48
C PRO A 644 -37.16 -7.12 49.71
N PRO A 645 -38.12 -6.19 49.88
CA PRO A 645 -39.02 -6.21 51.02
C PRO A 645 -40.03 -7.35 50.84
N PHE A 646 -39.62 -8.57 51.14
CA PHE A 646 -40.52 -9.72 51.22
C PHE A 646 -40.76 -10.06 52.70
N PRO A 647 -42.01 -9.92 53.19
CA PRO A 647 -42.31 -10.15 54.59
C PRO A 647 -42.40 -11.66 54.88
N TRP A 648 -41.37 -12.23 55.51
CA TRP A 648 -41.41 -13.60 56.04
C TRP A 648 -42.18 -13.72 57.37
N THR A 649 -43.30 -13.02 57.49
CA THR A 649 -44.21 -13.19 58.62
C THR A 649 -45.63 -13.28 58.10
N LEU A 650 -46.04 -14.49 57.69
CA LEU A 650 -47.42 -15.03 57.73
C LEU A 650 -47.54 -16.23 56.76
N VAL A 651 -46.93 -17.37 57.09
CA VAL A 651 -47.55 -18.68 56.82
C VAL A 651 -47.20 -19.60 58.00
N SER A 652 -48.05 -19.59 59.02
CA SER A 652 -48.12 -20.66 60.01
C SER A 652 -48.69 -21.92 59.35
N PHE A 653 -48.06 -23.05 59.68
CA PHE A 653 -48.62 -24.41 59.76
C PHE A 653 -49.77 -24.79 58.82
N SER A 654 -49.48 -25.63 57.83
CA SER A 654 -50.19 -26.91 57.66
C SER A 654 -49.41 -27.85 56.75
N ALA A 655 -49.36 -29.12 57.16
CA ALA A 655 -48.72 -30.22 56.46
C ALA A 655 -49.34 -30.45 55.09
N GLY A 656 -48.51 -30.68 54.07
CA GLY A 656 -48.96 -31.11 52.75
C GLY A 656 -47.81 -31.12 51.75
N VAL A 657 -47.38 -32.31 51.36
CA VAL A 657 -46.37 -32.55 50.32
C VAL A 657 -46.73 -31.84 49.01
N LEU A 658 -45.81 -31.06 48.46
CA LEU A 658 -45.73 -30.79 47.02
C LEU A 658 -44.28 -30.48 46.61
N LYS A 659 -43.64 -31.46 45.97
CA LYS A 659 -42.44 -31.26 45.18
C LYS A 659 -42.79 -30.37 43.98
N VAL A 660 -42.07 -29.26 43.78
CA VAL A 660 -41.82 -28.68 42.45
C VAL A 660 -40.38 -28.13 42.40
N ASN A 661 -39.71 -28.42 41.29
CA ASN A 661 -38.28 -28.32 40.98
C ASN A 661 -37.62 -26.95 41.24
N ALA A 662 -36.41 -27.02 41.80
CA ALA A 662 -35.40 -25.97 41.74
C ALA A 662 -34.55 -26.16 40.47
N SER A 663 -34.69 -25.27 39.50
CA SER A 663 -33.69 -25.01 38.45
C SER A 663 -34.16 -23.86 37.55
N ALA A 664 -33.84 -22.63 37.95
CA ALA A 664 -33.63 -21.51 37.03
C ALA A 664 -33.02 -20.33 37.81
N LEU A 665 -32.01 -19.69 37.22
CA LEU A 665 -31.33 -18.45 37.60
C LEU A 665 -30.15 -18.56 38.59
N LEU A 666 -29.11 -19.26 38.12
CA LEU A 666 -27.72 -18.83 38.30
C LEU A 666 -27.11 -18.80 36.90
N ASP A 667 -26.89 -17.61 36.36
CA ASP A 667 -25.86 -17.33 35.35
C ASP A 667 -25.82 -15.83 35.06
N LEU A 668 -24.90 -15.14 35.73
CA LEU A 668 -24.27 -13.91 35.23
C LEU A 668 -22.77 -14.05 35.49
N PRO A 669 -21.90 -14.02 34.46
CA PRO A 669 -20.47 -14.16 34.65
C PRO A 669 -19.88 -12.81 35.08
N PHE A 670 -19.26 -12.78 36.26
CA PHE A 670 -18.27 -11.76 36.59
C PHE A 670 -16.99 -12.06 35.80
N ARG A 671 -16.60 -11.14 34.92
CA ARG A 671 -15.28 -11.16 34.28
C ARG A 671 -14.38 -10.20 35.05
N VAL A 672 -13.50 -10.75 35.86
CA VAL A 672 -12.36 -10.02 36.43
C VAL A 672 -11.37 -9.81 35.29
N ILE A 673 -11.08 -8.56 34.97
CA ILE A 673 -9.99 -8.19 34.06
C ILE A 673 -8.75 -8.02 34.95
N ASP A 674 -7.74 -8.82 34.67
CA ASP A 674 -6.45 -8.84 35.37
C ASP A 674 -5.54 -7.76 34.75
N ASP A 675 -5.06 -6.83 35.58
CA ASP A 675 -4.21 -5.68 35.23
C ASP A 675 -2.74 -6.09 35.03
N SER A 676 -2.47 -6.93 34.03
CA SER A 676 -1.09 -7.29 33.72
C SER A 676 -0.83 -7.65 32.26
N THR A 677 -1.22 -6.78 31.33
CA THR A 677 -0.66 -6.78 29.96
C THR A 677 -0.84 -5.42 29.30
N VAL A 678 -0.13 -4.41 29.79
CA VAL A 678 0.26 -3.24 28.99
C VAL A 678 1.73 -2.92 29.33
N MET A 679 2.64 -3.48 28.53
CA MET A 679 3.98 -2.96 28.30
C MET A 679 4.38 -3.28 26.87
#